data_AF-A0A9E9ICK6-F1
#
_entry.id   AF-A0A9E9ICK6-F1
#
_cell.length_a   1.000
_cell.length_b   1.000
_cell.length_c   1.000
_cell.angle_alpha   90.00
_cell.angle_beta   90.00
_cell.angle_gamma   90.00
#
_symmetry.space_group_name_H-M   'P 1'
#
loop_
_entity.id
_entity.type
_entity.pdbx_description
1 polymer ?
#
loop_
_entity_poly.entity_id
_entity_poly.type
_entity_poly.pdbx_seq_one_letter_code
_entity_poly.pdbx_strand_id
1 'polypeptide(L)'
;MSKYPYPIPSREEILGVLRTADAALSANDIAEALAIKKQEREGFFKRLAAMERDDQIRLDRHGYYQLTHPSNFIAGRVIGHRDGYGFAVRDEGGDDLFLPSEEMKKVMHNDRVLLRVAGYDRRGRPEGHIVEVVSRANTHVIGRLLNENGVMVVAPEDKRIGHDILIPPRAQGKAKVGQVVSVELTDYPSRYSQPIGRVSEVLGDIDDPGMEIEIAVRKYGVPHQFSAEALAAAGALPDEVRAPDLRHRIDLRDVPLVTIDGEDARDFDDAVYCEPAKVGRSDGFRLIVAIADVSHYVTSGGPLDADALTRSTSVYFPRRVIPMLPEKLSNGLCSLNPDVDRCVLVCDALVAPNGEVKAYQFYPAVIHSAARLTYTEVAAVLGNTKGPEAQRRAALLPHLQNLYELYKVLAKARKTRGAIEFDSTETYIVCNAQGKIEQILPRTRNDAHRLIEECMLTANVCAADLLKRHKQAGLYRIHAGPSGERLQVLRTFLKTLGLSLGGGDEPATSDYADLMTQIESRPDAPMLQTMLLRSMQQAVYSPDNIGHFGLAYPAYAHFTSPIRRYPDLLTHRAIKAILAGKKYEPEVPAGVEMTTGLSPHARKLQKADDSAAGKAKKAAGTKKHDAIWDELGLHCSANERRADEASRDVEAWLKCYFMRDKLGEEYGGTVSAVTSFGIFVQLDDLFIEGLVHVTELGSDYFQFDEVRHELRGERTGIRYRLTDRVRVQVSRVDLDARKIDFRLVREVNARTLAKTSGRTERGGAPVPAPAAGAPGLAGSAGSAAARPGIRQMPKGGALLNGVQLAPAGKHAAKPKSVKVNAARAERAERGATSPAKSGGGKAPVKRPGGPAKKPRR
;
A
#
# COMPACT_ATOMS: atom_id res chain seq x y z
N MET A 1 21.95 8.68 32.96
CA MET A 1 23.42 8.53 33.02
C MET A 1 23.78 7.41 33.98
N SER A 2 24.62 6.45 33.56
CA SER A 2 25.05 5.30 34.39
C SER A 2 25.89 5.77 35.59
N LYS A 3 25.61 5.26 36.80
CA LYS A 3 26.37 5.55 38.03
C LYS A 3 27.75 4.85 38.07
N TYR A 4 28.11 4.07 37.04
CA TYR A 4 29.35 3.30 37.00
C TYR A 4 30.18 3.68 35.77
N PRO A 5 31.52 3.77 35.89
CA PRO A 5 32.43 4.11 34.79
C PRO A 5 32.68 2.95 33.81
N TYR A 6 31.90 1.86 33.88
CA TYR A 6 32.02 0.64 33.06
C TYR A 6 30.63 0.08 32.72
N PRO A 7 30.49 -0.62 31.58
CA PRO A 7 29.22 -1.26 31.20
C PRO A 7 28.92 -2.41 32.17
N ILE A 8 27.69 -2.44 32.68
CA ILE A 8 27.16 -3.54 33.49
C ILE A 8 26.23 -4.34 32.58
N PRO A 9 26.25 -5.68 32.66
CA PRO A 9 25.34 -6.49 31.86
C PRO A 9 23.88 -6.03 31.96
N SER A 10 23.22 -6.04 30.81
CA SER A 10 21.81 -5.69 30.69
C SER A 10 20.95 -6.75 31.40
N ARG A 11 19.69 -6.40 31.69
CA ARG A 11 18.75 -7.39 32.23
C ARG A 11 18.54 -8.53 31.24
N GLU A 12 18.53 -8.24 29.95
CA GLU A 12 18.36 -9.21 28.87
C GLU A 12 19.52 -10.20 28.79
N GLU A 13 20.77 -9.76 28.96
CA GLU A 13 21.95 -10.65 28.98
C GLU A 13 21.87 -11.63 30.17
N ILE A 14 21.49 -11.14 31.35
CA ILE A 14 21.32 -11.95 32.56
C ILE A 14 20.15 -12.93 32.42
N LEU A 15 19.01 -12.47 31.92
CA LEU A 15 17.84 -13.30 31.66
C LEU A 15 18.12 -14.33 30.56
N GLY A 16 18.91 -13.98 29.54
CA GLY A 16 19.34 -14.87 28.47
C GLY A 16 20.12 -16.07 29.00
N VAL A 17 21.11 -15.82 29.86
CA VAL A 17 21.89 -16.89 30.52
C VAL A 17 20.97 -17.80 31.36
N LEU A 18 20.05 -17.21 32.13
CA LEU A 18 19.10 -17.98 32.95
C LEU A 18 18.04 -18.73 32.12
N ARG A 19 17.72 -18.28 30.89
CA ARG A 19 16.80 -18.98 29.96
C ARG A 19 17.46 -20.18 29.30
N THR A 20 18.75 -20.10 29.03
CA THR A 20 19.51 -21.19 28.38
C THR A 20 20.09 -22.20 29.36
N ALA A 21 20.01 -21.92 30.66
CA ALA A 21 20.52 -22.81 31.70
C ALA A 21 19.49 -23.91 32.01
N ASP A 22 19.94 -25.17 31.96
CA ASP A 22 19.11 -26.34 32.31
C ASP A 22 18.86 -26.46 33.84
N ALA A 23 19.46 -25.58 34.65
CA ALA A 23 19.32 -25.54 36.11
C ALA A 23 19.45 -24.10 36.65
N ALA A 24 19.05 -23.90 37.91
CA ALA A 24 19.24 -22.63 38.61
C ALA A 24 20.75 -22.33 38.76
N LEU A 25 21.14 -21.07 38.58
CA LEU A 25 22.54 -20.65 38.53
C LEU A 25 22.90 -19.78 39.74
N SER A 26 24.09 -19.95 40.31
CA SER A 26 24.58 -19.03 41.33
C SER A 26 24.95 -17.69 40.70
N ALA A 27 25.06 -16.64 41.52
CA ALA A 27 25.50 -15.34 41.04
C ALA A 27 26.90 -15.38 40.39
N ASN A 28 27.77 -16.30 40.83
CA ASN A 28 29.10 -16.48 40.26
C ASN A 28 29.03 -17.17 38.89
N ASP A 29 28.16 -18.16 38.71
CA ASP A 29 27.99 -18.87 37.43
C ASP A 29 27.45 -17.92 36.36
N ILE A 30 26.50 -17.06 36.72
CA ILE A 30 25.98 -16.02 35.82
C ILE A 30 27.08 -15.00 35.48
N ALA A 31 27.90 -14.62 36.47
CA ALA A 31 29.00 -13.70 36.23
C ALA A 31 30.10 -14.30 35.34
N GLU A 32 30.33 -15.60 35.43
CA GLU A 32 31.29 -16.32 34.60
C GLU A 32 30.77 -16.48 33.16
N ALA A 33 29.50 -16.86 32.99
CA ALA A 33 28.84 -16.97 31.69
C ALA A 33 28.80 -15.63 30.92
N LEU A 34 28.71 -14.52 31.64
CA LEU A 34 28.73 -13.16 31.08
C LEU A 34 30.13 -12.53 31.03
N ALA A 35 31.19 -13.29 31.35
CA ALA A 35 32.58 -12.83 31.38
C ALA A 35 32.81 -11.53 32.20
N ILE A 36 32.11 -11.40 33.33
CA ILE A 36 32.13 -10.19 34.18
C ILE A 36 33.46 -10.05 34.90
N LYS A 37 34.13 -8.91 34.68
CA LYS A 37 35.43 -8.61 35.31
C LYS A 37 35.26 -8.22 36.78
N LYS A 38 36.33 -8.37 37.57
CA LYS A 38 36.33 -8.10 39.03
C LYS A 38 35.80 -6.70 39.41
N GLN A 39 36.06 -5.71 38.58
CA GLN A 39 35.60 -4.32 38.75
C GLN A 39 34.09 -4.13 38.47
N GLU A 40 33.47 -4.99 37.65
CA GLU A 40 32.06 -4.89 37.24
C GLU A 40 31.11 -5.61 38.23
N ARG A 41 31.65 -6.48 39.09
CA ARG A 41 30.89 -7.33 40.01
C ARG A 41 29.96 -6.56 40.93
N GLU A 42 30.39 -5.43 41.50
CA GLU A 42 29.55 -4.63 42.40
C GLU A 42 28.28 -4.10 41.69
N GLY A 43 28.43 -3.65 40.45
CA GLY A 43 27.33 -3.17 39.61
C GLY A 43 26.38 -4.30 39.21
N PHE A 44 26.95 -5.46 38.88
CA PHE A 44 26.21 -6.67 38.55
C PHE A 44 25.38 -7.21 39.74
N PHE A 45 25.95 -7.32 40.94
CA PHE A 45 25.19 -7.79 42.12
C PHE A 45 24.04 -6.85 42.48
N LYS A 46 24.24 -5.54 42.35
CA LYS A 46 23.15 -4.56 42.53
C LYS A 46 22.08 -4.67 41.44
N ARG A 47 22.43 -5.13 40.23
CA ARG A 47 21.47 -5.44 39.17
C ARG A 47 20.65 -6.67 39.52
N LEU A 48 21.27 -7.77 39.94
CA LEU A 48 20.56 -8.96 40.41
C LEU A 48 19.57 -8.62 41.54
N ALA A 49 19.99 -7.83 42.54
CA ALA A 49 19.10 -7.39 43.63
C ALA A 49 17.98 -6.43 43.18
N ALA A 50 18.15 -5.71 42.06
CA ALA A 50 17.07 -4.93 41.46
C ALA A 50 16.10 -5.82 40.67
N MET A 51 16.62 -6.80 39.93
CA MET A 51 15.83 -7.77 39.18
C MET A 51 15.01 -8.68 40.10
N GLU A 52 15.54 -9.03 41.28
CA GLU A 52 14.82 -9.76 42.31
C GLU A 52 13.69 -8.93 42.92
N ARG A 53 13.93 -7.64 43.23
CA ARG A 53 12.87 -6.73 43.71
C ARG A 53 11.79 -6.46 42.67
N ASP A 54 12.14 -6.51 41.40
CA ASP A 54 11.22 -6.34 40.27
C ASP A 54 10.55 -7.66 39.84
N ASP A 55 10.71 -8.73 40.64
CA ASP A 55 10.09 -10.05 40.46
C ASP A 55 10.47 -10.76 39.13
N GLN A 56 11.61 -10.40 38.55
CA GLN A 56 12.11 -10.97 37.29
C GLN A 56 12.85 -12.30 37.51
N ILE A 57 13.56 -12.39 38.63
CA ILE A 57 14.31 -13.57 39.08
C ILE A 57 14.02 -13.79 40.57
N ARG A 58 14.06 -15.04 41.01
CA ARG A 58 13.92 -15.41 42.41
C ARG A 58 15.18 -16.13 42.88
N LEU A 59 15.67 -15.74 44.05
CA LEU A 59 16.73 -16.44 44.74
C LEU A 59 16.13 -17.56 45.57
N ASP A 60 16.59 -18.79 45.37
CA ASP A 60 16.18 -19.92 46.20
C ASP A 60 16.91 -19.94 47.56
N ARG A 61 16.50 -20.85 48.45
CA ARG A 61 17.09 -20.99 49.79
C ARG A 61 18.54 -21.49 49.78
N HIS A 62 19.03 -21.95 48.63
CA HIS A 62 20.38 -22.49 48.45
C HIS A 62 21.32 -21.47 47.75
N GLY A 63 20.83 -20.28 47.43
CA GLY A 63 21.63 -19.21 46.83
C GLY A 63 21.69 -19.23 45.31
N TYR A 64 20.78 -19.95 44.64
CA TYR A 64 20.68 -20.02 43.19
C TYR A 64 19.54 -19.15 42.66
N TYR A 65 19.83 -18.40 41.61
CA TYR A 65 18.86 -17.61 40.87
C TYR A 65 18.18 -18.46 39.81
N GLN A 66 16.87 -18.30 39.73
CA GLN A 66 16.02 -18.87 38.70
C GLN A 66 15.00 -17.82 38.27
N LEU A 67 14.43 -17.97 37.07
CA LEU A 67 13.34 -17.10 36.62
C LEU A 67 12.14 -17.26 37.57
N THR A 68 11.54 -16.16 38.00
CA THR A 68 10.34 -16.20 38.86
C THR A 68 9.17 -16.86 38.13
N HIS A 69 9.06 -16.58 36.83
CA HIS A 69 8.10 -17.20 35.92
C HIS A 69 8.86 -17.79 34.73
N PRO A 70 9.15 -19.11 34.73
CA PRO A 70 10.00 -19.71 33.71
C PRO A 70 9.49 -19.71 32.26
N SER A 71 8.35 -19.07 31.89
CA SER A 71 7.76 -19.34 30.56
C SER A 71 6.80 -18.34 29.91
N ASN A 72 6.57 -17.11 30.39
CA ASN A 72 5.45 -16.29 29.86
C ASN A 72 5.82 -14.92 29.28
N PHE A 73 7.06 -14.75 28.80
CA PHE A 73 7.42 -13.55 28.06
C PHE A 73 7.18 -13.74 26.56
N ILE A 74 6.33 -12.90 25.99
CA ILE A 74 5.92 -12.93 24.59
C ILE A 74 6.60 -11.77 23.89
N ALA A 75 7.50 -12.04 22.94
CA ALA A 75 8.01 -11.00 22.07
C ALA A 75 6.92 -10.59 21.06
N GLY A 76 6.86 -9.30 20.73
CA GLY A 76 5.90 -8.83 19.74
C GLY A 76 6.16 -7.41 19.27
N ARG A 77 5.46 -7.02 18.22
CA ARG A 77 5.48 -5.68 17.63
C ARG A 77 4.26 -4.89 18.05
N VAL A 78 4.47 -3.67 18.52
CA VAL A 78 3.38 -2.76 18.94
C VAL A 78 2.68 -2.14 17.72
N ILE A 79 1.36 -2.27 17.66
CA ILE A 79 0.49 -1.57 16.72
C ILE A 79 -0.34 -0.55 17.50
N GLY A 80 -0.04 0.74 17.31
CA GLY A 80 -0.76 1.81 18.01
C GLY A 80 -2.13 2.08 17.38
N HIS A 81 -3.04 2.63 18.18
CA HIS A 81 -4.36 3.09 17.74
C HIS A 81 -4.53 4.58 18.04
N ARG A 82 -5.28 5.29 17.20
CA ARG A 82 -5.53 6.75 17.35
C ARG A 82 -6.20 7.16 18.66
N ASP A 83 -6.93 6.23 19.29
CA ASP A 83 -7.62 6.46 20.56
C ASP A 83 -6.71 6.20 21.77
N GLY A 84 -5.41 5.98 21.54
CA GLY A 84 -4.38 5.85 22.57
C GLY A 84 -4.14 4.44 23.10
N TYR A 85 -5.00 3.47 22.79
CA TYR A 85 -4.73 2.05 23.03
C TYR A 85 -3.89 1.45 21.89
N GLY A 86 -3.53 0.17 21.99
CA GLY A 86 -2.85 -0.53 20.90
C GLY A 86 -3.02 -2.04 20.99
N PHE A 87 -2.27 -2.74 20.16
CA PHE A 87 -2.15 -4.18 20.15
C PHE A 87 -0.68 -4.57 20.08
N ALA A 88 -0.32 -5.74 20.56
CA ALA A 88 0.96 -6.35 20.25
C ALA A 88 0.74 -7.61 19.41
N VAL A 89 1.22 -7.53 18.17
CA VAL A 89 1.28 -8.68 17.27
C VAL A 89 2.43 -9.56 17.75
N ARG A 90 2.08 -10.78 18.17
CA ARG A 90 3.06 -11.70 18.75
C ARG A 90 4.01 -12.16 17.66
N ASP A 91 5.29 -12.17 18.00
CA ASP A 91 6.32 -12.73 17.14
C ASP A 91 6.00 -14.19 16.85
N GLU A 92 5.62 -14.97 17.86
CA GLU A 92 5.32 -16.40 17.77
C GLU A 92 3.94 -16.73 17.15
N GLY A 93 3.18 -15.71 16.74
CA GLY A 93 1.82 -15.87 16.20
C GLY A 93 0.77 -16.10 17.29
N GLY A 94 -0.46 -16.36 16.85
CA GLY A 94 -1.65 -16.40 17.72
C GLY A 94 -2.30 -15.03 17.91
N ASP A 95 -3.33 -14.97 18.76
CA ASP A 95 -4.13 -13.76 18.94
C ASP A 95 -3.31 -12.57 19.46
N ASP A 96 -3.49 -11.42 18.82
CA ASP A 96 -2.91 -10.15 19.24
C ASP A 96 -3.25 -9.85 20.71
N LEU A 97 -2.26 -9.33 21.44
CA LEU A 97 -2.47 -8.88 22.81
C LEU A 97 -3.00 -7.46 22.81
N PHE A 98 -4.14 -7.23 23.45
CA PHE A 98 -4.64 -5.87 23.65
C PHE A 98 -3.71 -5.09 24.60
N LEU A 99 -3.30 -3.89 24.22
CA LEU A 99 -2.50 -2.98 25.04
C LEU A 99 -3.37 -1.79 25.48
N PRO A 100 -3.63 -1.62 26.78
CA PRO A 100 -4.38 -0.47 27.27
C PRO A 100 -3.55 0.82 27.09
N SER A 101 -4.21 1.98 27.14
CA SER A 101 -3.55 3.28 26.94
C SER A 101 -2.40 3.55 27.92
N GLU A 102 -2.46 3.01 29.15
CA GLU A 102 -1.38 3.12 30.13
C GLU A 102 -0.10 2.35 29.74
N GLU A 103 -0.23 1.26 29.00
CA GLU A 103 0.91 0.52 28.45
C GLU A 103 1.49 1.25 27.23
N MET A 104 0.62 1.79 26.37
CA MET A 104 1.01 2.57 25.19
C MET A 104 1.79 3.84 25.54
N LYS A 105 1.66 4.38 26.76
CA LYS A 105 2.49 5.51 27.23
C LYS A 105 4.00 5.20 27.26
N LYS A 106 4.42 3.92 27.26
CA LYS A 106 5.83 3.52 27.39
C LYS A 106 6.53 3.33 26.04
N VAL A 107 5.77 3.25 24.96
CA VAL A 107 6.20 2.74 23.65
C VAL A 107 5.64 3.57 22.52
N MET A 108 6.21 3.39 21.33
CA MET A 108 5.70 3.97 20.10
C MET A 108 5.22 2.88 19.15
N HIS A 109 4.41 3.26 18.17
CA HIS A 109 4.01 2.35 17.10
C HIS A 109 5.24 1.71 16.44
N ASN A 110 5.14 0.40 16.14
CA ASN A 110 6.16 -0.48 15.60
C ASN A 110 7.32 -0.86 16.52
N ASP A 111 7.42 -0.33 17.74
CA ASP A 111 8.43 -0.79 18.71
C ASP A 111 8.31 -2.30 18.92
N ARG A 112 9.46 -2.97 19.04
CA ARG A 112 9.52 -4.39 19.40
C ARG A 112 9.67 -4.50 20.91
N VAL A 113 8.79 -5.25 21.53
CA VAL A 113 8.64 -5.31 22.98
C VAL A 113 8.61 -6.75 23.47
N LEU A 114 8.96 -6.92 24.73
CA LEU A 114 8.71 -8.15 25.48
C LEU A 114 7.51 -7.91 26.41
N LEU A 115 6.54 -8.81 26.34
CA LEU A 115 5.24 -8.68 26.98
C LEU A 115 4.98 -9.86 27.91
N ARG A 116 4.03 -9.72 28.82
CA ARG A 116 3.38 -10.85 29.50
C ARG A 116 1.88 -10.68 29.46
N VAL A 117 1.13 -11.78 29.48
CA VAL A 117 -0.33 -11.72 29.63
C VAL A 117 -0.66 -11.33 31.06
N ALA A 118 -1.31 -10.18 31.25
CA ALA A 118 -1.71 -9.67 32.57
C ALA A 118 -3.12 -10.09 32.97
N GLY A 119 -3.96 -10.47 31.99
CA GLY A 119 -5.35 -10.88 32.20
C GLY A 119 -6.11 -10.95 30.90
N TYR A 120 -7.44 -10.90 30.99
CA TYR A 120 -8.34 -10.80 29.84
C TYR A 120 -9.24 -9.59 30.01
N ASP A 121 -9.50 -8.89 28.91
CA ASP A 121 -10.42 -7.75 28.89
C ASP A 121 -11.88 -8.20 29.09
N ARG A 122 -12.79 -7.23 29.21
CA ARG A 122 -14.25 -7.49 29.36
C ARG A 122 -14.88 -8.27 28.20
N ARG A 123 -14.18 -8.40 27.07
CA ARG A 123 -14.60 -9.11 25.85
C ARG A 123 -13.88 -10.46 25.72
N GLY A 124 -13.12 -10.89 26.73
CA GLY A 124 -12.38 -12.15 26.73
C GLY A 124 -11.09 -12.16 25.92
N ARG A 125 -10.56 -10.99 25.52
CA ARG A 125 -9.30 -10.90 24.77
C ARG A 125 -8.11 -10.79 25.72
N PRO A 126 -6.97 -11.44 25.42
CA PRO A 126 -5.80 -11.39 26.28
C PRO A 126 -5.19 -9.98 26.31
N GLU A 127 -4.96 -9.46 27.53
CA GLU A 127 -4.37 -8.15 27.76
C GLU A 127 -2.86 -8.28 28.01
N GLY A 128 -2.07 -7.51 27.28
CA GLY A 128 -0.61 -7.51 27.34
C GLY A 128 -0.06 -6.43 28.27
N HIS A 129 0.95 -6.79 29.05
CA HIS A 129 1.74 -5.86 29.86
C HIS A 129 3.18 -5.82 29.36
N ILE A 130 3.65 -4.62 29.01
CA ILE A 130 4.99 -4.39 28.46
C ILE A 130 6.02 -4.44 29.60
N VAL A 131 6.94 -5.38 29.46
CA VAL A 131 8.02 -5.64 30.41
C VAL A 131 9.23 -4.80 30.02
N GLU A 132 9.60 -4.83 28.74
CA GLU A 132 10.69 -4.06 28.18
C GLU A 132 10.52 -3.80 26.69
N VAL A 133 11.25 -2.80 26.19
CA VAL A 133 11.36 -2.50 24.77
C VAL A 133 12.67 -3.08 24.27
N VAL A 134 12.58 -4.06 23.38
CA VAL A 134 13.71 -4.79 22.79
C VAL A 134 14.38 -3.94 21.72
N SER A 135 13.58 -3.28 20.88
CA SER A 135 14.08 -2.41 19.83
C SER A 135 13.11 -1.27 19.55
N ARG A 136 13.67 -0.07 19.30
CA ARG A 136 12.91 1.12 18.93
C ARG A 136 12.75 1.18 17.43
N ALA A 137 11.52 1.38 16.96
CA ALA A 137 11.24 1.39 15.52
C ALA A 137 11.39 2.78 14.88
N ASN A 138 11.17 3.85 15.64
CA ASN A 138 11.14 5.21 15.12
C ASN A 138 12.39 5.96 15.56
N THR A 139 13.35 6.19 14.65
CA THR A 139 14.44 7.14 14.91
C THR A 139 14.04 8.57 14.53
N HIS A 140 13.18 8.68 13.52
CA HIS A 140 12.62 9.91 13.00
C HIS A 140 11.10 9.83 12.99
N VAL A 141 10.43 10.93 13.34
CA VAL A 141 8.98 11.06 13.28
C VAL A 141 8.63 12.32 12.50
N ILE A 142 7.64 12.21 11.63
CA ILE A 142 7.07 13.38 10.95
C ILE A 142 5.88 13.86 11.71
N GLY A 143 5.81 15.17 11.85
CA GLY A 143 4.64 15.82 12.38
C GLY A 143 4.59 17.28 12.01
N ARG A 144 3.50 17.90 12.42
CA ARG A 144 3.32 19.34 12.31
C ARG A 144 3.92 20.03 13.53
N LEU A 145 4.75 21.04 13.30
CA LEU A 145 5.32 21.85 14.38
C LEU A 145 4.27 22.81 14.92
N LEU A 146 3.93 22.69 16.19
CA LEU A 146 2.94 23.50 16.91
C LEU A 146 3.59 24.23 18.08
N ASN A 147 2.94 25.31 18.51
CA ASN A 147 3.29 26.03 19.73
C ASN A 147 2.08 25.99 20.67
N GLU A 148 2.18 25.17 21.72
CA GLU A 148 1.14 25.02 22.74
C GLU A 148 1.57 25.74 24.01
N ASN A 149 0.92 26.86 24.32
CA ASN A 149 1.16 27.65 25.53
C ASN A 149 2.64 28.01 25.77
N GLY A 150 3.41 28.24 24.68
CA GLY A 150 4.83 28.59 24.74
C GLY A 150 5.79 27.40 24.68
N VAL A 151 5.28 26.17 24.62
CA VAL A 151 6.05 24.94 24.42
C VAL A 151 5.94 24.51 22.96
N MET A 152 7.08 24.31 22.31
CA MET A 152 7.12 23.80 20.95
C MET A 152 6.94 22.28 20.99
N VAL A 153 5.97 21.79 20.23
CA VAL A 153 5.67 20.36 20.11
C VAL A 153 5.53 19.98 18.65
N VAL A 154 5.81 18.73 18.32
CA VAL A 154 5.52 18.16 17.01
C VAL A 154 4.45 17.10 17.19
N ALA A 155 3.29 17.39 16.60
CA ALA A 155 2.14 16.48 16.59
C ALA A 155 2.32 15.50 15.42
N PRO A 156 2.46 14.18 15.65
CA PRO A 156 2.72 13.22 14.59
C PRO A 156 1.64 13.16 13.50
N GLU A 157 2.07 12.95 12.26
CA GLU A 157 1.17 12.67 11.12
C GLU A 157 0.64 11.23 11.17
N ASP A 158 1.42 10.29 11.70
CA ASP A 158 0.92 8.95 12.02
C ASP A 158 0.16 8.98 13.35
N LYS A 159 -1.17 9.01 13.29
CA LYS A 159 -2.05 9.03 14.47
C LYS A 159 -1.95 7.77 15.34
N ARG A 160 -1.26 6.72 14.90
CA ARG A 160 -0.92 5.55 15.75
C ARG A 160 0.16 5.88 16.77
N ILE A 161 0.92 6.96 16.56
CA ILE A 161 1.84 7.54 17.53
C ILE A 161 1.05 8.56 18.37
N GLY A 162 0.55 8.13 19.53
CA GLY A 162 -0.25 8.97 20.42
C GLY A 162 0.53 9.95 21.30
N HIS A 163 1.82 10.18 21.00
CA HIS A 163 2.69 11.05 21.78
C HIS A 163 3.05 12.30 20.98
N ASP A 164 2.84 13.48 21.56
CA ASP A 164 3.43 14.70 21.03
C ASP A 164 4.91 14.75 21.39
N ILE A 165 5.73 15.16 20.42
CA ILE A 165 7.18 15.20 20.61
C ILE A 165 7.58 16.59 21.06
N LEU A 166 8.11 16.70 22.28
CA LEU A 166 8.58 17.97 22.80
C LEU A 166 9.84 18.41 22.06
N ILE A 167 9.85 19.65 21.59
CA ILE A 167 11.01 20.27 20.93
C ILE A 167 11.62 21.29 21.88
N PRO A 168 12.80 21.02 22.46
CA PRO A 168 13.46 21.96 23.35
C PRO A 168 13.76 23.30 22.66
N PRO A 169 13.86 24.40 23.43
CA PRO A 169 14.28 25.69 22.87
C PRO A 169 15.58 25.55 22.06
N ARG A 170 15.64 26.18 20.88
CA ARG A 170 16.73 26.10 19.87
C ARG A 170 16.79 24.79 19.06
N ALA A 171 16.12 23.71 19.48
CA ALA A 171 16.09 22.46 18.72
C ALA A 171 15.13 22.48 17.50
N GLN A 172 14.31 23.53 17.37
CA GLN A 172 13.45 23.76 16.19
C GLN A 172 14.22 24.23 14.94
N GLY A 173 15.45 24.70 15.10
CA GLY A 173 16.25 25.26 14.01
C GLY A 173 15.54 26.42 13.30
N LYS A 174 15.37 26.29 11.97
CA LYS A 174 14.71 27.27 11.10
C LYS A 174 13.22 27.00 10.87
N ALA A 175 12.68 25.94 11.47
CA ALA A 175 11.29 25.56 11.29
C ALA A 175 10.33 26.62 11.85
N LYS A 176 9.23 26.84 11.15
CA LYS A 176 8.15 27.74 11.58
C LYS A 176 6.96 26.93 12.08
N VAL A 177 6.20 27.53 13.00
CA VAL A 177 4.93 26.94 13.46
C VAL A 177 4.01 26.72 12.26
N GLY A 178 3.37 25.56 12.21
CA GLY A 178 2.48 25.11 11.15
C GLY A 178 3.14 24.23 10.09
N GLN A 179 4.47 24.25 9.98
CA GLN A 179 5.22 23.47 8.99
C GLN A 179 5.27 21.99 9.34
N VAL A 180 5.36 21.16 8.30
CA VAL A 180 5.64 19.73 8.41
C VAL A 180 7.15 19.55 8.54
N VAL A 181 7.57 18.83 9.58
CA VAL A 181 8.99 18.63 9.92
C VAL A 181 9.29 17.16 10.18
N SER A 182 10.52 16.75 9.88
CA SER A 182 11.07 15.50 10.40
C SER A 182 11.82 15.80 11.70
N VAL A 183 11.54 15.01 12.73
CA VAL A 183 12.12 15.13 14.05
C VAL A 183 12.91 13.88 14.36
N GLU A 184 14.20 14.03 14.64
CA GLU A 184 15.03 12.98 15.20
C GLU A 184 14.76 12.88 16.71
N LEU A 185 14.38 11.69 17.18
CA LEU A 185 14.11 11.46 18.59
C LEU A 185 15.42 11.37 19.38
N THR A 186 15.55 12.21 20.42
CA THR A 186 16.68 12.17 21.37
C THR A 186 16.32 11.34 22.60
N ASP A 187 15.07 11.42 23.03
CA ASP A 187 14.53 10.68 24.16
C ASP A 187 13.19 10.05 23.79
N TYR A 188 13.02 8.79 24.13
CA TYR A 188 11.81 8.01 23.85
C TYR A 188 10.79 8.15 24.99
N PRO A 189 9.49 7.89 24.73
CA PRO A 189 8.48 7.99 25.77
C PRO A 189 8.75 6.98 26.90
N SER A 190 8.32 7.36 28.10
CA SER A 190 8.24 6.47 29.25
C SER A 190 6.93 6.75 29.99
N ARG A 191 6.62 5.94 31.02
CA ARG A 191 5.38 6.07 31.80
C ARG A 191 5.11 7.50 32.31
N TYR A 192 6.17 8.27 32.57
CA TYR A 192 6.08 9.61 33.16
C TYR A 192 6.76 10.70 32.32
N SER A 193 7.24 10.38 31.11
CA SER A 193 7.94 11.36 30.26
C SER A 193 7.47 11.27 28.81
N GLN A 194 7.18 12.44 28.24
CA GLN A 194 6.96 12.60 26.81
C GLN A 194 8.27 12.39 26.03
N PRO A 195 8.20 11.98 24.76
CA PRO A 195 9.37 11.94 23.91
C PRO A 195 9.91 13.36 23.65
N ILE A 196 11.23 13.44 23.47
CA ILE A 196 11.93 14.68 23.14
C ILE A 196 12.66 14.45 21.83
N GLY A 197 12.66 15.46 20.97
CA GLY A 197 13.38 15.42 19.72
C GLY A 197 13.93 16.75 19.26
N ARG A 198 14.68 16.70 18.17
CA ARG A 198 15.20 17.87 17.46
C ARG A 198 14.73 17.84 16.01
N VAL A 199 14.39 19.00 15.46
CA VAL A 199 14.04 19.10 14.04
C VAL A 199 15.30 18.83 13.23
N SER A 200 15.28 17.77 12.43
CA SER A 200 16.38 17.39 11.53
C SER A 200 16.15 17.92 10.11
N GLU A 201 14.89 17.98 9.67
CA GLU A 201 14.50 18.41 8.32
C GLU A 201 13.21 19.23 8.35
N VAL A 202 13.14 20.32 7.57
CA VAL A 202 11.89 21.06 7.32
C VAL A 202 11.40 20.64 5.93
N LEU A 203 10.26 19.97 5.88
CA LEU A 203 9.71 19.45 4.62
C LEU A 203 8.96 20.54 3.85
N GLY A 204 8.26 21.45 4.55
CA GLY A 204 7.48 22.52 3.93
C GLY A 204 6.18 22.82 4.67
N ASP A 205 5.27 23.50 3.99
CA ASP A 205 3.93 23.77 4.47
C ASP A 205 2.99 22.59 4.12
N ILE A 206 1.95 22.36 4.94
CA ILE A 206 1.05 21.20 4.76
C ILE A 206 0.26 21.24 3.44
N ASP A 207 0.06 22.44 2.89
CA ASP A 207 -0.65 22.67 1.62
C ASP A 207 0.30 22.68 0.41
N ASP A 208 1.62 22.48 0.60
CA ASP A 208 2.57 22.45 -0.51
C ASP A 208 2.30 21.24 -1.42
N PRO A 209 2.29 21.40 -2.76
CA PRO A 209 2.04 20.29 -3.68
C PRO A 209 3.06 19.14 -3.51
N GLY A 210 2.56 17.93 -3.28
CA GLY A 210 3.39 16.74 -3.09
C GLY A 210 3.78 16.47 -1.64
N MET A 211 3.42 17.34 -0.69
CA MET A 211 3.62 17.13 0.74
C MET A 211 2.89 15.86 1.22
N GLU A 212 1.72 15.57 0.68
CA GLU A 212 0.94 14.36 0.96
C GLU A 212 1.73 13.08 0.64
N ILE A 213 2.56 13.11 -0.42
CA ILE A 213 3.42 12.01 -0.82
C ILE A 213 4.61 11.91 0.12
N GLU A 214 5.26 13.03 0.46
CA GLU A 214 6.39 13.07 1.41
C GLU A 214 6.00 12.53 2.79
N ILE A 215 4.80 12.90 3.27
CA ILE A 215 4.22 12.38 4.52
C ILE A 215 3.97 10.88 4.39
N ALA A 216 3.30 10.41 3.34
CA ALA A 216 2.97 8.99 3.18
C ALA A 216 4.23 8.12 3.07
N VAL A 217 5.19 8.51 2.24
CA VAL A 217 6.45 7.78 2.03
C VAL A 217 7.15 7.50 3.36
N ARG A 218 7.24 8.49 4.25
CA ARG A 218 7.92 8.31 5.53
C ARG A 218 7.01 7.74 6.63
N LYS A 219 5.71 8.05 6.65
CA LYS A 219 4.71 7.45 7.56
C LYS A 219 4.66 5.94 7.46
N TYR A 220 4.70 5.40 6.24
CA TYR A 220 4.69 3.95 6.00
C TYR A 220 6.09 3.34 5.92
N GLY A 221 7.16 4.15 6.01
CA GLY A 221 8.54 3.66 5.87
C GLY A 221 8.82 3.08 4.49
N VAL A 222 8.31 3.70 3.43
CA VAL A 222 8.61 3.37 2.04
C VAL A 222 10.06 3.78 1.73
N PRO A 223 10.95 2.84 1.36
CA PRO A 223 12.32 3.16 1.00
C PRO A 223 12.33 3.97 -0.31
N HIS A 224 12.73 5.24 -0.23
CA HIS A 224 12.70 6.17 -1.36
C HIS A 224 14.09 6.63 -1.80
N GLN A 225 15.09 6.62 -0.90
CA GLN A 225 16.48 6.95 -1.21
C GLN A 225 17.26 5.71 -1.63
N PHE A 226 18.04 5.82 -2.70
CA PHE A 226 18.93 4.73 -3.12
C PHE A 226 20.24 4.82 -2.33
N SER A 227 20.84 3.68 -2.02
CA SER A 227 22.17 3.63 -1.41
C SER A 227 23.22 4.24 -2.34
N ALA A 228 24.31 4.77 -1.77
CA ALA A 228 25.40 5.34 -2.55
C ALA A 228 26.04 4.28 -3.45
N GLU A 229 26.12 3.04 -2.96
CA GLU A 229 26.63 1.87 -3.67
C GLU A 229 25.73 1.48 -4.85
N ALA A 230 24.40 1.50 -4.68
CA ALA A 230 23.46 1.26 -5.78
C ALA A 230 23.54 2.34 -6.85
N LEU A 231 23.62 3.62 -6.46
CA LEU A 231 23.78 4.74 -7.41
C LEU A 231 25.11 4.67 -8.17
N ALA A 232 26.21 4.33 -7.49
CA ALA A 232 27.51 4.13 -8.12
C ALA A 232 27.48 2.96 -9.11
N ALA A 233 26.87 1.84 -8.72
CA ALA A 233 26.70 0.66 -9.58
C ALA A 233 25.85 0.99 -10.83
N ALA A 234 24.73 1.71 -10.67
CA ALA A 234 23.92 2.19 -11.79
C ALA A 234 24.70 3.15 -12.69
N GLY A 235 25.45 4.09 -12.11
CA GLY A 235 26.26 5.07 -12.84
C GLY A 235 27.32 4.41 -13.72
N ALA A 236 27.90 3.29 -13.27
CA ALA A 236 28.92 2.53 -13.98
C ALA A 236 28.38 1.68 -15.16
N LEU A 237 27.06 1.47 -15.25
CA LEU A 237 26.46 0.78 -16.39
C LEU A 237 26.54 1.64 -17.66
N PRO A 238 26.59 1.03 -18.86
CA PRO A 238 26.49 1.79 -20.10
C PRO A 238 25.10 2.40 -20.27
N ASP A 239 24.98 3.39 -21.15
CA ASP A 239 23.67 3.99 -21.49
C ASP A 239 22.93 3.18 -22.59
N GLU A 240 23.67 2.35 -23.34
CA GLU A 240 23.14 1.51 -24.42
C GLU A 240 23.65 0.06 -24.32
N VAL A 241 22.95 -0.87 -24.96
CA VAL A 241 23.36 -2.28 -25.09
C VAL A 241 24.65 -2.36 -25.90
N ARG A 242 25.66 -3.06 -25.38
CA ARG A 242 26.98 -3.18 -26.04
C ARG A 242 27.11 -4.50 -26.78
N ALA A 243 28.06 -4.58 -27.69
CA ALA A 243 28.36 -5.81 -28.43
C ALA A 243 28.60 -7.06 -27.53
N PRO A 244 29.26 -6.98 -26.35
CA PRO A 244 29.36 -8.13 -25.45
C PRO A 244 28.01 -8.59 -24.87
N ASP A 245 27.05 -7.68 -24.69
CA ASP A 245 25.74 -7.99 -24.14
C ASP A 245 24.88 -8.82 -25.13
N LEU A 246 25.23 -8.81 -26.41
CA LEU A 246 24.57 -9.57 -27.49
C LEU A 246 24.98 -11.05 -27.55
N ARG A 247 26.03 -11.45 -26.83
CA ARG A 247 26.55 -12.83 -26.90
C ARG A 247 25.53 -13.81 -26.31
N HIS A 248 25.39 -14.97 -26.97
CA HIS A 248 24.48 -16.06 -26.55
C HIS A 248 22.99 -15.66 -26.47
N ARG A 249 22.60 -14.59 -27.18
CA ARG A 249 21.21 -14.15 -27.32
C ARG A 249 20.70 -14.47 -28.71
N ILE A 250 19.42 -14.85 -28.80
CA ILE A 250 18.72 -14.91 -30.06
C ILE A 250 18.50 -13.49 -30.57
N ASP A 251 18.75 -13.25 -31.86
CA ASP A 251 18.45 -11.98 -32.50
C ASP A 251 16.99 -11.98 -32.95
N LEU A 252 16.19 -11.07 -32.38
CA LEU A 252 14.79 -10.85 -32.73
C LEU A 252 14.54 -9.40 -33.18
N ARG A 253 15.59 -8.67 -33.58
CA ARG A 253 15.48 -7.25 -33.96
C ARG A 253 14.70 -7.04 -35.26
N ASP A 254 14.52 -8.08 -36.07
CA ASP A 254 13.69 -8.10 -37.28
C ASP A 254 12.23 -8.50 -37.02
N VAL A 255 11.90 -8.96 -35.79
CA VAL A 255 10.53 -9.25 -35.39
C VAL A 255 9.85 -7.97 -34.92
N PRO A 256 8.66 -7.59 -35.44
CA PRO A 256 8.01 -6.32 -35.13
C PRO A 256 7.28 -6.38 -33.77
N LEU A 257 8.04 -6.60 -32.71
CA LEU A 257 7.60 -6.52 -31.32
C LEU A 257 7.22 -5.07 -30.98
N VAL A 258 6.13 -4.89 -30.23
CA VAL A 258 5.64 -3.58 -29.80
C VAL A 258 5.40 -3.55 -28.30
N THR A 259 5.60 -2.37 -27.68
CA THR A 259 5.17 -2.09 -26.31
C THR A 259 3.81 -1.39 -26.34
N ILE A 260 2.91 -1.72 -25.40
CA ILE A 260 1.56 -1.14 -25.32
C ILE A 260 1.28 -0.79 -23.87
N ASP A 261 1.35 0.51 -23.55
CA ASP A 261 1.32 0.99 -22.17
C ASP A 261 0.42 2.22 -21.98
N GLY A 262 0.29 2.70 -20.74
CA GLY A 262 -0.36 3.98 -20.46
C GLY A 262 0.46 5.16 -21.00
N GLU A 263 -0.21 6.28 -21.29
CA GLU A 263 0.39 7.50 -21.84
C GLU A 263 1.57 8.00 -20.97
N ASP A 264 1.44 7.91 -19.65
CA ASP A 264 2.42 8.38 -18.67
C ASP A 264 3.52 7.36 -18.33
N ALA A 265 3.43 6.13 -18.82
CA ALA A 265 4.43 5.09 -18.55
C ALA A 265 5.79 5.45 -19.18
N ARG A 266 6.88 5.08 -18.49
CA ARG A 266 8.27 5.29 -18.94
C ARG A 266 9.15 4.04 -18.79
N ASP A 267 8.66 3.05 -18.07
CA ASP A 267 9.32 1.81 -17.69
C ASP A 267 8.64 0.62 -18.37
N PHE A 268 8.79 0.53 -19.70
CA PHE A 268 8.23 -0.55 -20.50
C PHE A 268 8.92 -1.90 -20.19
N ASP A 269 8.24 -2.76 -19.44
CA ASP A 269 8.73 -4.09 -19.05
C ASP A 269 8.56 -5.14 -20.17
N ASP A 270 7.48 -5.05 -20.93
CA ASP A 270 7.03 -6.09 -21.85
C ASP A 270 6.80 -5.59 -23.28
N ALA A 271 7.13 -6.45 -24.24
CA ALA A 271 6.83 -6.29 -25.65
C ALA A 271 6.21 -7.57 -26.20
N VAL A 272 5.20 -7.42 -27.07
CA VAL A 272 4.41 -8.55 -27.58
C VAL A 272 4.41 -8.63 -29.10
N TYR A 273 4.38 -9.85 -29.62
CA TYR A 273 4.21 -10.16 -31.04
C TYR A 273 3.41 -11.46 -31.18
N CYS A 274 2.58 -11.54 -32.22
CA CYS A 274 1.82 -12.75 -32.52
C CYS A 274 1.67 -12.98 -34.03
N GLU A 275 1.73 -14.25 -34.40
CA GLU A 275 1.46 -14.72 -35.76
C GLU A 275 0.65 -16.03 -35.75
N PRO A 276 -0.16 -16.29 -36.79
CA PRO A 276 -0.76 -17.60 -36.99
C PRO A 276 0.32 -18.68 -37.14
N ALA A 277 0.11 -19.82 -36.49
CA ALA A 277 1.06 -20.94 -36.52
C ALA A 277 0.33 -22.28 -36.53
N LYS A 278 0.99 -23.34 -37.02
CA LYS A 278 0.50 -24.70 -36.88
C LYS A 278 0.81 -25.24 -35.49
N VAL A 279 -0.21 -25.69 -34.78
CA VAL A 279 -0.08 -26.34 -33.46
C VAL A 279 -0.53 -27.78 -33.60
N GLY A 280 0.45 -28.68 -33.77
CA GLY A 280 0.18 -30.05 -34.18
C GLY A 280 -0.46 -30.09 -35.57
N ARG A 281 -1.71 -30.56 -35.68
CA ARG A 281 -2.47 -30.60 -36.95
C ARG A 281 -3.46 -29.44 -37.12
N SER A 282 -3.60 -28.58 -36.12
CA SER A 282 -4.59 -27.50 -36.09
C SER A 282 -3.94 -26.14 -36.33
N ASP A 283 -4.73 -25.18 -36.82
CA ASP A 283 -4.35 -23.77 -36.85
C ASP A 283 -4.46 -23.18 -35.45
N GLY A 284 -3.43 -22.44 -35.03
CA GLY A 284 -3.37 -21.73 -33.77
C GLY A 284 -2.49 -20.50 -33.90
N PHE A 285 -1.81 -20.12 -32.82
CA PHE A 285 -0.98 -18.93 -32.77
C PHE A 285 0.37 -19.23 -32.16
N ARG A 286 1.40 -18.53 -32.64
CA ARG A 286 2.64 -18.34 -31.91
C ARG A 286 2.57 -16.97 -31.23
N LEU A 287 2.78 -16.96 -29.92
CA LEU A 287 2.85 -15.76 -29.09
C LEU A 287 4.29 -15.60 -28.59
N ILE A 288 4.87 -14.44 -28.84
CA ILE A 288 6.16 -14.04 -28.29
C ILE A 288 5.91 -12.92 -27.28
N VAL A 289 6.31 -13.16 -26.03
CA VAL A 289 6.33 -12.17 -24.95
C VAL A 289 7.78 -11.94 -24.56
N ALA A 290 8.32 -10.77 -24.91
CA ALA A 290 9.68 -10.36 -24.61
C ALA A 290 9.69 -9.45 -23.38
N ILE A 291 10.37 -9.86 -22.31
CA ILE A 291 10.42 -9.11 -21.05
C ILE A 291 11.82 -8.54 -20.84
N ALA A 292 11.91 -7.29 -20.38
CA ALA A 292 13.14 -6.62 -20.00
C ALA A 292 14.06 -7.54 -19.18
N ASP A 293 15.31 -7.73 -19.64
CA ASP A 293 16.26 -8.62 -18.98
C ASP A 293 16.97 -7.95 -17.79
N VAL A 294 16.19 -7.57 -16.77
CA VAL A 294 16.69 -6.87 -15.59
C VAL A 294 17.74 -7.70 -14.85
N SER A 295 17.58 -9.02 -14.82
CA SER A 295 18.53 -9.94 -14.18
C SER A 295 19.94 -9.93 -14.78
N HIS A 296 20.09 -9.43 -16.01
CA HIS A 296 21.41 -9.22 -16.64
C HIS A 296 22.16 -8.05 -16.00
N TYR A 297 21.45 -6.97 -15.64
CA TYR A 297 22.05 -5.75 -15.09
C TYR A 297 22.06 -5.72 -13.56
N VAL A 298 21.07 -6.37 -12.92
CA VAL A 298 20.93 -6.47 -11.47
C VAL A 298 21.33 -7.88 -11.03
N THR A 299 22.63 -8.05 -10.76
CA THR A 299 23.21 -9.34 -10.35
C THR A 299 22.91 -9.67 -8.89
N SER A 300 22.63 -10.94 -8.60
CA SER A 300 22.37 -11.43 -7.23
C SER A 300 23.48 -11.03 -6.26
N GLY A 301 23.12 -10.57 -5.06
CA GLY A 301 24.08 -10.18 -4.01
C GLY A 301 24.72 -8.79 -4.20
N GLY A 302 24.52 -8.14 -5.35
CA GLY A 302 25.10 -6.83 -5.65
C GLY A 302 24.37 -5.64 -5.00
N PRO A 303 24.92 -4.41 -5.08
CA PRO A 303 24.30 -3.22 -4.48
C PRO A 303 22.91 -2.89 -5.04
N LEU A 304 22.73 -3.03 -6.36
CA LEU A 304 21.42 -2.83 -7.00
C LEU A 304 20.40 -3.86 -6.53
N ASP A 305 20.84 -5.09 -6.26
CA ASP A 305 19.98 -6.17 -5.77
C ASP A 305 19.55 -5.93 -4.31
N ALA A 306 20.45 -5.42 -3.47
CA ALA A 306 20.16 -5.06 -2.10
C ALA A 306 19.07 -3.98 -1.99
N ASP A 307 19.19 -2.91 -2.79
CA ASP A 307 18.18 -1.86 -2.86
C ASP A 307 16.86 -2.36 -3.46
N ALA A 308 16.93 -3.17 -4.53
CA ALA A 308 15.76 -3.76 -5.16
C ALA A 308 15.01 -4.69 -4.20
N LEU A 309 15.71 -5.50 -3.41
CA LEU A 309 15.12 -6.34 -2.37
C LEU A 309 14.46 -5.50 -1.29
N THR A 310 15.18 -4.51 -0.73
CA THR A 310 14.68 -3.61 0.32
C THR A 310 13.38 -2.91 -0.09
N ARG A 311 13.28 -2.50 -1.35
CA ARG A 311 12.08 -1.87 -1.94
C ARG A 311 11.02 -2.90 -2.29
N SER A 312 11.43 -4.05 -2.85
CA SER A 312 10.65 -5.17 -3.41
C SER A 312 9.68 -4.83 -4.55
N THR A 313 9.10 -3.63 -4.56
CA THR A 313 8.16 -3.15 -5.59
C THR A 313 8.32 -1.65 -5.80
N SER A 314 8.07 -1.17 -7.01
CA SER A 314 7.85 0.27 -7.24
C SER A 314 6.53 0.71 -6.60
N VAL A 315 6.47 1.95 -6.11
CA VAL A 315 5.26 2.55 -5.53
C VAL A 315 4.77 3.68 -6.44
N TYR A 316 3.51 3.58 -6.87
CA TYR A 316 2.89 4.54 -7.79
C TYR A 316 1.97 5.45 -7.00
N PHE A 317 2.42 6.69 -6.79
CA PHE A 317 1.57 7.76 -6.30
C PHE A 317 1.02 8.58 -7.48
N PRO A 318 -0.10 9.30 -7.29
CA PRO A 318 -0.49 10.34 -8.23
C PRO A 318 0.70 11.29 -8.49
N ARG A 319 1.12 11.44 -9.76
CA ARG A 319 2.21 12.32 -10.25
C ARG A 319 3.64 11.93 -9.87
N ARG A 320 3.87 10.90 -9.05
CA ARG A 320 5.23 10.48 -8.67
C ARG A 320 5.33 8.97 -8.51
N VAL A 321 6.37 8.40 -9.10
CA VAL A 321 6.75 7.01 -8.89
C VAL A 321 7.96 6.97 -7.96
N ILE A 322 7.94 6.07 -6.97
CA ILE A 322 9.13 5.66 -6.22
C ILE A 322 9.58 4.34 -6.83
N PRO A 323 10.58 4.34 -7.73
CA PRO A 323 10.92 3.14 -8.48
C PRO A 323 11.69 2.13 -7.60
N MET A 324 11.55 0.85 -7.90
CA MET A 324 12.33 -0.22 -7.30
C MET A 324 13.81 -0.14 -7.69
N LEU A 325 14.08 0.29 -8.93
CA LEU A 325 15.43 0.40 -9.51
C LEU A 325 15.75 1.86 -9.84
N PRO A 326 17.03 2.27 -9.88
CA PRO A 326 17.41 3.60 -10.35
C PRO A 326 16.91 3.87 -11.78
N GLU A 327 16.51 5.12 -12.06
CA GLU A 327 15.88 5.50 -13.33
C GLU A 327 16.72 5.20 -14.56
N LYS A 328 18.06 5.25 -14.43
CA LYS A 328 18.99 4.84 -15.49
C LYS A 328 18.74 3.41 -15.98
N LEU A 329 18.32 2.51 -15.09
CA LEU A 329 17.88 1.17 -15.46
C LEU A 329 16.40 1.17 -15.84
N SER A 330 15.52 1.64 -14.95
CA SER A 330 14.06 1.44 -15.09
C SER A 330 13.48 2.12 -16.33
N ASN A 331 13.93 3.34 -16.66
CA ASN A 331 13.42 4.13 -17.78
C ASN A 331 14.39 4.11 -18.98
N GLY A 332 15.61 3.60 -18.77
CA GLY A 332 16.70 3.60 -19.73
C GLY A 332 17.04 2.21 -20.25
N LEU A 333 18.03 1.58 -19.61
CA LEU A 333 18.70 0.38 -20.11
C LEU A 333 17.84 -0.89 -20.07
N CYS A 334 16.94 -1.00 -19.08
CA CYS A 334 15.99 -2.11 -18.99
C CYS A 334 14.69 -1.84 -19.75
N SER A 335 14.25 -0.58 -19.83
CA SER A 335 13.01 -0.24 -20.53
C SER A 335 13.11 -0.57 -22.02
N LEU A 336 12.08 -1.22 -22.55
CA LEU A 336 11.94 -1.62 -23.95
C LEU A 336 11.56 -0.44 -24.86
N ASN A 337 12.36 0.63 -24.77
CA ASN A 337 12.21 1.85 -25.55
C ASN A 337 12.19 1.57 -27.07
N PRO A 338 11.40 2.33 -27.85
CA PRO A 338 11.34 2.18 -29.29
C PRO A 338 12.66 2.60 -29.95
N ASP A 339 12.94 2.05 -31.13
CA ASP A 339 14.08 2.43 -31.99
C ASP A 339 15.48 2.20 -31.38
N VAL A 340 15.58 1.39 -30.32
CA VAL A 340 16.85 1.06 -29.67
C VAL A 340 16.94 -0.43 -29.30
N ASP A 341 18.13 -0.99 -29.39
CA ASP A 341 18.36 -2.40 -29.05
C ASP A 341 18.23 -2.63 -27.55
N ARG A 342 17.53 -3.71 -27.15
CA ARG A 342 17.30 -4.08 -25.75
C ARG A 342 17.46 -5.57 -25.50
N CYS A 343 18.11 -5.90 -24.38
CA CYS A 343 18.22 -7.28 -23.90
C CYS A 343 16.93 -7.71 -23.22
N VAL A 344 16.41 -8.87 -23.62
CA VAL A 344 15.17 -9.44 -23.09
C VAL A 344 15.33 -10.91 -22.70
N LEU A 345 14.46 -11.36 -21.81
CA LEU A 345 14.16 -12.77 -21.58
C LEU A 345 12.78 -13.06 -22.17
N VAL A 346 12.74 -13.96 -23.15
CA VAL A 346 11.55 -14.22 -23.96
C VAL A 346 10.82 -15.46 -23.46
N CYS A 347 9.48 -15.39 -23.42
CA CYS A 347 8.58 -16.53 -23.43
C CYS A 347 7.96 -16.66 -24.83
N ASP A 348 8.22 -17.78 -25.51
CA ASP A 348 7.75 -18.08 -26.86
C ASP A 348 6.83 -19.30 -26.81
N ALA A 349 5.54 -19.11 -27.07
CA ALA A 349 4.49 -20.08 -26.80
C ALA A 349 3.64 -20.39 -28.04
N LEU A 350 3.28 -21.67 -28.21
CA LEU A 350 2.31 -22.14 -29.19
C LEU A 350 0.95 -22.35 -28.54
N VAL A 351 -0.03 -21.55 -28.95
CA VAL A 351 -1.39 -21.52 -28.41
C VAL A 351 -2.34 -22.19 -29.41
N ALA A 352 -3.01 -23.25 -28.98
CA ALA A 352 -4.02 -23.94 -29.75
C ALA A 352 -5.30 -23.08 -29.92
N PRO A 353 -6.18 -23.38 -30.89
CA PRO A 353 -7.38 -22.59 -31.14
C PRO A 353 -8.42 -22.65 -30.01
N ASN A 354 -8.24 -23.52 -29.01
CA ASN A 354 -9.01 -23.53 -27.76
C ASN A 354 -8.39 -22.67 -26.65
N GLY A 355 -7.29 -21.95 -26.92
CA GLY A 355 -6.56 -21.11 -25.98
C GLY A 355 -5.60 -21.85 -25.05
N GLU A 356 -5.39 -23.15 -25.26
CA GLU A 356 -4.45 -23.95 -24.48
C GLU A 356 -3.02 -23.79 -25.02
N VAL A 357 -2.05 -23.53 -24.14
CA VAL A 357 -0.63 -23.54 -24.50
C VAL A 357 -0.16 -24.99 -24.66
N LYS A 358 0.23 -25.37 -25.87
CA LYS A 358 0.68 -26.74 -26.19
C LYS A 358 2.19 -26.93 -26.06
N ALA A 359 2.94 -25.89 -26.34
CA ALA A 359 4.39 -25.87 -26.18
C ALA A 359 4.84 -24.45 -25.87
N TYR A 360 5.94 -24.31 -25.14
CA TYR A 360 6.61 -23.04 -24.93
C TYR A 360 8.10 -23.28 -24.72
N GLN A 361 8.88 -22.21 -24.89
CA GLN A 361 10.29 -22.16 -24.55
C GLN A 361 10.66 -20.79 -23.98
N PHE A 362 11.72 -20.76 -23.18
CA PHE A 362 12.32 -19.53 -22.68
C PHE A 362 13.73 -19.37 -23.22
N TYR A 363 14.11 -18.16 -23.61
CA TYR A 363 15.48 -17.88 -24.07
C TYR A 363 15.86 -16.39 -23.93
N PRO A 364 17.13 -16.07 -23.64
CA PRO A 364 17.64 -14.71 -23.76
C PRO A 364 17.65 -14.26 -25.22
N ALA A 365 17.21 -13.03 -25.49
CA ALA A 365 17.23 -12.43 -26.82
C ALA A 365 17.64 -10.95 -26.79
N VAL A 366 17.85 -10.39 -27.97
CA VAL A 366 17.92 -8.94 -28.22
C VAL A 366 16.78 -8.56 -29.16
N ILE A 367 16.09 -7.46 -28.86
CA ILE A 367 14.98 -6.92 -29.66
C ILE A 367 15.25 -5.47 -30.04
N HIS A 368 14.51 -4.98 -31.02
CA HIS A 368 14.44 -3.58 -31.41
C HIS A 368 12.95 -3.24 -31.50
N SER A 369 12.39 -2.61 -30.46
CA SER A 369 10.95 -2.39 -30.39
C SER A 369 10.49 -1.53 -31.57
N ALA A 370 9.58 -2.07 -32.39
CA ALA A 370 9.13 -1.46 -33.63
C ALA A 370 8.23 -0.23 -33.40
N ALA A 371 7.57 -0.17 -32.25
CA ALA A 371 6.82 1.00 -31.82
C ALA A 371 6.52 0.95 -30.32
N ARG A 372 6.49 2.15 -29.71
CA ARG A 372 5.79 2.38 -28.46
C ARG A 372 4.37 2.83 -28.77
N LEU A 373 3.39 2.06 -28.32
CA LEU A 373 1.97 2.34 -28.50
C LEU A 373 1.29 2.61 -27.16
N THR A 374 0.14 3.29 -27.18
CA THR A 374 -0.73 3.36 -26.00
C THR A 374 -1.95 2.46 -26.11
N TYR A 375 -2.53 2.10 -24.95
CA TYR A 375 -3.81 1.38 -24.91
C TYR A 375 -4.91 2.12 -25.68
N THR A 376 -4.93 3.45 -25.61
CA THR A 376 -5.89 4.30 -26.34
C THR A 376 -5.71 4.16 -27.85
N GLU A 377 -4.46 4.22 -28.32
CA GLU A 377 -4.14 4.10 -29.74
C GLU A 377 -4.50 2.72 -30.30
N VAL A 378 -4.14 1.65 -29.59
CA VAL A 378 -4.42 0.28 -30.01
C VAL A 378 -5.92 0.01 -30.01
N ALA A 379 -6.65 0.47 -28.98
CA ALA A 379 -8.11 0.37 -28.96
C ALA A 379 -8.77 1.11 -30.14
N ALA A 380 -8.26 2.29 -30.51
CA ALA A 380 -8.73 3.03 -31.68
C ALA A 380 -8.45 2.29 -33.00
N VAL A 381 -7.26 1.68 -33.14
CA VAL A 381 -6.89 0.86 -34.31
C VAL A 381 -7.79 -0.37 -34.43
N LEU A 382 -8.02 -1.10 -33.34
CA LEU A 382 -8.82 -2.33 -33.32
C LEU A 382 -10.33 -2.05 -33.48
N GLY A 383 -10.81 -0.93 -32.93
CA GLY A 383 -12.21 -0.50 -33.07
C GLY A 383 -12.56 0.01 -34.47
N ASN A 384 -11.60 0.55 -35.21
CA ASN A 384 -11.78 0.96 -36.61
C ASN A 384 -10.50 0.72 -37.43
N THR A 385 -10.37 -0.50 -37.96
CA THR A 385 -9.21 -0.95 -38.75
C THR A 385 -9.04 -0.24 -40.09
N LYS A 386 -10.02 0.58 -40.51
CA LYS A 386 -9.96 1.44 -41.70
C LYS A 386 -9.81 2.92 -41.35
N GLY A 387 -9.78 3.24 -40.05
CA GLY A 387 -9.72 4.60 -39.52
C GLY A 387 -8.35 5.25 -39.63
N PRO A 388 -8.24 6.53 -39.25
CA PRO A 388 -7.01 7.31 -39.40
C PRO A 388 -5.85 6.80 -38.52
N GLU A 389 -6.13 6.23 -37.34
CA GLU A 389 -5.09 5.61 -36.50
C GLU A 389 -4.54 4.32 -37.12
N ALA A 390 -5.42 3.49 -37.72
CA ALA A 390 -5.02 2.26 -38.40
C ALA A 390 -4.18 2.56 -39.66
N GLN A 391 -4.54 3.60 -40.41
CA GLN A 391 -3.77 4.05 -41.57
C GLN A 391 -2.37 4.55 -41.18
N ARG A 392 -2.26 5.30 -40.06
CA ARG A 392 -0.96 5.74 -39.52
C ARG A 392 -0.06 4.57 -39.11
N ARG A 393 -0.64 3.43 -38.74
CA ARG A 393 0.05 2.22 -38.29
C ARG A 393 -0.12 1.05 -39.24
N ALA A 394 -0.24 1.32 -40.55
CA ALA A 394 -0.56 0.31 -41.55
C ALA A 394 0.40 -0.90 -41.53
N ALA A 395 1.69 -0.67 -41.25
CA ALA A 395 2.70 -1.72 -41.14
C ALA A 395 2.47 -2.66 -39.94
N LEU A 396 1.94 -2.15 -38.83
CA LEU A 396 1.71 -2.92 -37.60
C LEU A 396 0.30 -3.53 -37.53
N LEU A 397 -0.63 -3.04 -38.36
CA LEU A 397 -2.03 -3.44 -38.33
C LEU A 397 -2.25 -4.97 -38.41
N PRO A 398 -1.56 -5.74 -39.28
CA PRO A 398 -1.74 -7.19 -39.31
C PRO A 398 -1.34 -7.87 -37.98
N HIS A 399 -0.26 -7.39 -37.35
CA HIS A 399 0.24 -7.94 -36.09
C HIS A 399 -0.69 -7.61 -34.91
N LEU A 400 -1.23 -6.38 -34.87
CA LEU A 400 -2.23 -5.99 -33.88
C LEU A 400 -3.53 -6.79 -34.03
N GLN A 401 -3.94 -7.10 -35.27
CA GLN A 401 -5.09 -7.97 -35.53
C GLN A 401 -4.83 -9.41 -35.06
N ASN A 402 -3.65 -9.96 -35.31
CA ASN A 402 -3.29 -11.30 -34.82
C ASN A 402 -3.34 -11.37 -33.29
N LEU A 403 -2.78 -10.37 -32.60
CA LEU A 403 -2.86 -10.27 -31.14
C LEU A 403 -4.32 -10.17 -30.66
N TYR A 404 -5.17 -9.44 -31.37
CA TYR A 404 -6.59 -9.30 -31.02
C TYR A 404 -7.37 -10.61 -31.21
N GLU A 405 -7.10 -11.36 -32.29
CA GLU A 405 -7.72 -12.67 -32.49
C GLU A 405 -7.23 -13.69 -31.46
N LEU A 406 -5.95 -13.68 -31.11
CA LEU A 406 -5.42 -14.48 -30.01
C LEU A 406 -6.09 -14.11 -28.67
N TYR A 407 -6.23 -12.81 -28.37
CA TYR A 407 -6.94 -12.34 -27.17
C TYR A 407 -8.34 -12.93 -27.06
N LYS A 408 -9.13 -12.93 -28.14
CA LYS A 408 -10.49 -13.52 -28.12
C LYS A 408 -10.48 -15.00 -27.78
N VAL A 409 -9.50 -15.74 -28.31
CA VAL A 409 -9.31 -17.16 -28.02
C VAL A 409 -8.94 -17.38 -26.55
N LEU A 410 -7.99 -16.61 -26.01
CA LEU A 410 -7.56 -16.70 -24.61
C LEU A 410 -8.67 -16.29 -23.64
N ALA A 411 -9.39 -15.20 -23.91
CA ALA A 411 -10.52 -14.74 -23.11
C ALA A 411 -11.64 -15.79 -23.05
N LYS A 412 -11.94 -16.45 -24.18
CA LYS A 412 -12.89 -17.56 -24.21
C LYS A 412 -12.40 -18.73 -23.35
N ALA A 413 -11.13 -19.10 -23.44
CA ALA A 413 -10.54 -20.16 -22.64
C ALA A 413 -10.55 -19.83 -21.13
N ARG A 414 -10.31 -18.57 -20.76
CA ARG A 414 -10.41 -18.06 -19.39
C ARG A 414 -11.83 -18.18 -18.84
N LYS A 415 -12.84 -17.82 -19.63
CA LYS A 415 -14.25 -18.00 -19.27
C LYS A 415 -14.60 -19.48 -19.07
N THR A 416 -14.17 -20.36 -19.98
CA THR A 416 -14.39 -21.81 -19.85
C THR A 416 -13.69 -22.42 -18.64
N ARG A 417 -12.53 -21.88 -18.24
CA ARG A 417 -11.81 -22.31 -17.03
C ARG A 417 -12.51 -21.88 -15.73
N GLY A 418 -13.49 -20.98 -15.81
CA GLY A 418 -14.22 -20.47 -14.65
C GLY A 418 -13.45 -19.42 -13.85
N ALA A 419 -12.51 -18.69 -14.47
CA ALA A 419 -11.85 -17.57 -13.81
C ALA A 419 -12.88 -16.47 -13.47
N ILE A 420 -12.74 -15.87 -12.28
CA ILE A 420 -13.69 -14.89 -11.79
C ILE A 420 -13.20 -13.51 -12.23
N GLU A 421 -14.10 -12.76 -12.86
CA GLU A 421 -13.86 -11.37 -13.21
C GLU A 421 -14.84 -10.51 -12.41
N PHE A 422 -14.29 -9.59 -11.62
CA PHE A 422 -15.06 -8.55 -10.95
C PHE A 422 -14.79 -7.25 -11.66
N ASP A 423 -15.86 -6.58 -12.11
CA ASP A 423 -15.75 -5.22 -12.60
C ASP A 423 -15.57 -4.29 -11.40
N SER A 424 -14.39 -3.70 -11.29
CA SER A 424 -14.13 -2.60 -10.37
C SER A 424 -13.76 -1.37 -11.20
N THR A 425 -14.31 -0.21 -10.82
CA THR A 425 -13.96 1.06 -11.47
C THR A 425 -12.84 1.69 -10.69
N GLU A 426 -11.61 1.53 -11.18
CA GLU A 426 -10.47 2.30 -10.68
C GLU A 426 -10.59 3.76 -11.13
N THR A 427 -10.05 4.69 -10.34
CA THR A 427 -10.05 6.12 -10.65
C THR A 427 -8.62 6.59 -10.87
N TYR A 428 -8.43 7.58 -11.73
CA TYR A 428 -7.18 8.32 -11.80
C TYR A 428 -7.41 9.82 -11.61
N ILE A 429 -6.44 10.47 -10.99
CA ILE A 429 -6.51 11.87 -10.58
C ILE A 429 -5.77 12.71 -11.62
N VAL A 430 -6.48 13.62 -12.27
CA VAL A 430 -5.92 14.61 -13.18
C VAL A 430 -5.61 15.87 -12.40
N CYS A 431 -4.36 16.31 -12.44
CA CYS A 431 -3.91 17.54 -11.80
C CYS A 431 -3.48 18.58 -12.84
N ASN A 432 -3.70 19.86 -12.52
CA ASN A 432 -3.19 20.96 -13.32
C ASN A 432 -1.68 21.19 -13.11
N ALA A 433 -1.09 22.15 -13.83
CA ALA A 433 0.33 22.45 -13.76
C ALA A 433 0.81 22.90 -12.36
N GLN A 434 -0.07 23.48 -11.54
CA GLN A 434 0.20 23.86 -10.15
C GLN A 434 0.05 22.68 -9.17
N GLY A 435 -0.37 21.52 -9.66
CA GLY A 435 -0.55 20.31 -8.86
C GLY A 435 -1.89 20.19 -8.15
N LYS A 436 -2.82 21.13 -8.37
CA LYS A 436 -4.19 21.02 -7.85
C LYS A 436 -4.98 20.02 -8.69
N ILE A 437 -5.79 19.20 -8.01
CA ILE A 437 -6.69 18.25 -8.66
C ILE A 437 -7.73 19.02 -9.47
N GLU A 438 -7.78 18.72 -10.76
CA GLU A 438 -8.77 19.28 -11.68
C GLU A 438 -9.97 18.34 -11.79
N GLN A 439 -9.72 17.04 -11.96
CA GLN A 439 -10.75 16.02 -12.16
C GLN A 439 -10.33 14.67 -11.58
N ILE A 440 -11.31 13.87 -11.18
CA ILE A 440 -11.14 12.46 -10.83
C ILE A 440 -11.97 11.69 -11.85
N LEU A 441 -11.30 10.89 -12.67
CA LEU A 441 -11.92 10.21 -13.80
C LEU A 441 -11.84 8.69 -13.62
N PRO A 442 -12.87 7.93 -14.03
CA PRO A 442 -12.78 6.48 -14.04
C PRO A 442 -11.78 6.02 -15.10
N ARG A 443 -10.96 5.02 -14.76
CA ARG A 443 -10.13 4.32 -15.74
C ARG A 443 -11.02 3.40 -16.56
N THR A 444 -11.07 3.64 -17.86
CA THR A 444 -11.79 2.77 -18.79
C THR A 444 -10.90 1.63 -19.25
N ARG A 445 -11.16 0.42 -18.77
CA ARG A 445 -10.51 -0.79 -19.27
C ARG A 445 -11.13 -1.18 -20.61
N ASN A 446 -10.31 -1.17 -21.66
CA ASN A 446 -10.71 -1.52 -23.03
C ASN A 446 -10.03 -2.81 -23.51
N ASP A 447 -10.34 -3.25 -24.73
CA ASP A 447 -9.81 -4.50 -25.27
C ASP A 447 -8.28 -4.52 -25.43
N ALA A 448 -7.61 -3.37 -25.60
CA ALA A 448 -6.15 -3.33 -25.65
C ALA A 448 -5.53 -3.70 -24.28
N HIS A 449 -6.15 -3.25 -23.18
CA HIS A 449 -5.72 -3.64 -21.82
C HIS A 449 -5.90 -5.15 -21.61
N ARG A 450 -7.08 -5.67 -22.01
CA ARG A 450 -7.40 -7.11 -21.86
C ARG A 450 -6.48 -7.99 -22.72
N LEU A 451 -6.12 -7.52 -23.91
CA LEU A 451 -5.20 -8.22 -24.80
C LEU A 451 -3.81 -8.37 -24.18
N ILE A 452 -3.23 -7.28 -23.66
CA ILE A 452 -1.94 -7.34 -22.96
C ILE A 452 -2.03 -8.22 -21.72
N GLU A 453 -3.10 -8.08 -20.93
CA GLU A 453 -3.33 -8.92 -19.75
C GLU A 453 -3.30 -10.42 -20.08
N GLU A 454 -4.03 -10.86 -21.11
CA GLU A 454 -4.04 -12.29 -21.50
C GLU A 454 -2.68 -12.78 -22.03
N CYS A 455 -1.93 -11.92 -22.73
CA CYS A 455 -0.56 -12.24 -23.14
C CYS A 455 0.36 -12.45 -21.92
N MET A 456 0.28 -11.55 -20.93
CA MET A 456 1.08 -11.62 -19.71
C MET A 456 0.67 -12.81 -18.84
N LEU A 457 -0.63 -13.08 -18.69
CA LEU A 457 -1.13 -14.27 -17.99
C LEU A 457 -0.57 -15.56 -18.62
N THR A 458 -0.53 -15.63 -19.94
CA THR A 458 0.03 -16.77 -20.67
C THR A 458 1.50 -16.98 -20.34
N ALA A 459 2.32 -15.92 -20.39
CA ALA A 459 3.74 -15.99 -20.06
C ALA A 459 4.00 -16.36 -18.59
N ASN A 460 3.23 -15.77 -17.67
CA ASN A 460 3.31 -16.05 -16.23
C ASN A 460 2.96 -17.52 -15.89
N VAL A 461 1.96 -18.10 -16.56
CA VAL A 461 1.62 -19.53 -16.41
C VAL A 461 2.74 -20.42 -16.96
N CYS A 462 3.33 -20.07 -18.10
CA CYS A 462 4.47 -20.80 -18.66
C CYS A 462 5.68 -20.75 -17.71
N ALA A 463 5.95 -19.61 -17.08
CA ALA A 463 7.02 -19.48 -16.09
C ALA A 463 6.77 -20.36 -14.86
N ALA A 464 5.57 -20.32 -14.30
CA ALA A 464 5.19 -21.15 -13.16
C ALA A 464 5.31 -22.65 -13.46
N ASP A 465 4.87 -23.07 -14.65
CA ASP A 465 4.97 -24.44 -15.11
C ASP A 465 6.42 -24.88 -15.33
N LEU A 466 7.29 -24.01 -15.87
CA LEU A 466 8.72 -24.30 -16.02
C LEU A 466 9.39 -24.55 -14.66
N LEU A 467 9.16 -23.67 -13.67
CA LEU A 467 9.69 -23.83 -12.31
C LEU A 467 9.24 -25.17 -11.70
N LYS A 468 7.95 -25.49 -11.85
CA LYS A 468 7.36 -26.75 -11.37
C LYS A 468 7.98 -27.98 -12.04
N ARG A 469 8.10 -28.01 -13.37
CA ARG A 469 8.67 -29.15 -14.13
C ARG A 469 10.11 -29.42 -13.74
N HIS A 470 10.90 -28.38 -13.53
CA HIS A 470 12.31 -28.49 -13.15
C HIS A 470 12.55 -28.64 -11.64
N LYS A 471 11.49 -28.63 -10.81
CA LYS A 471 11.57 -28.63 -9.35
C LYS A 471 12.54 -27.55 -8.84
N GLN A 472 12.48 -26.39 -9.48
CA GLN A 472 13.22 -25.20 -9.12
C GLN A 472 12.38 -24.44 -8.10
N ALA A 473 12.96 -24.17 -6.93
CA ALA A 473 12.31 -23.30 -5.95
C ALA A 473 12.21 -21.87 -6.51
N GLY A 474 11.10 -21.20 -6.21
CA GLY A 474 10.75 -19.89 -6.74
C GLY A 474 9.46 -19.40 -6.12
N LEU A 475 9.14 -18.11 -6.27
CA LEU A 475 7.89 -17.55 -5.73
C LEU A 475 6.73 -17.72 -6.71
N TYR A 476 5.70 -18.43 -6.27
CA TYR A 476 4.40 -18.44 -6.92
C TYR A 476 3.56 -17.27 -6.41
N ARG A 477 2.71 -16.73 -7.29
CA ARG A 477 1.65 -15.80 -6.90
C ARG A 477 0.41 -16.63 -6.61
N ILE A 478 0.19 -16.90 -5.33
CA ILE A 478 -0.90 -17.75 -4.87
C ILE A 478 -2.10 -16.91 -4.43
N HIS A 479 -3.29 -17.49 -4.57
CA HIS A 479 -4.53 -16.89 -4.08
C HIS A 479 -5.38 -18.03 -3.54
N ALA A 480 -5.51 -18.09 -2.21
CA ALA A 480 -6.33 -19.10 -1.55
C ALA A 480 -7.82 -18.82 -1.79
N GLY A 481 -8.64 -19.88 -1.72
CA GLY A 481 -10.09 -19.74 -1.65
C GLY A 481 -10.54 -19.03 -0.34
N PRO A 482 -11.83 -18.72 -0.21
CA PRO A 482 -12.38 -18.13 1.01
C PRO A 482 -12.06 -18.99 2.25
N SER A 483 -11.89 -18.36 3.41
CA SER A 483 -11.79 -19.13 4.67
C SER A 483 -13.16 -19.71 5.04
N GLY A 484 -13.19 -20.76 5.86
CA GLY A 484 -14.44 -21.38 6.31
C GLY A 484 -15.43 -20.39 6.94
N GLU A 485 -14.93 -19.47 7.78
CA GLU A 485 -15.73 -18.39 8.37
C GLU A 485 -16.32 -17.45 7.32
N ARG A 486 -15.49 -16.92 6.40
CA ARG A 486 -15.95 -16.02 5.32
C ARG A 486 -16.95 -16.70 4.40
N LEU A 487 -16.74 -17.99 4.12
CA LEU A 487 -17.64 -18.81 3.31
C LEU A 487 -18.99 -19.01 4.00
N GLN A 488 -19.00 -19.27 5.32
CA GLN A 488 -20.22 -19.41 6.09
C GLN A 488 -21.03 -18.11 6.16
N VAL A 489 -20.36 -16.97 6.35
CA VAL A 489 -20.99 -15.64 6.29
C VAL A 489 -21.64 -15.42 4.93
N LEU A 490 -20.88 -15.64 3.83
CA LEU A 490 -21.40 -15.51 2.46
C LEU A 490 -22.63 -16.42 2.22
N ARG A 491 -22.55 -17.69 2.63
CA ARG A 491 -23.67 -18.65 2.45
C ARG A 491 -24.91 -18.24 3.23
N THR A 492 -24.73 -17.75 4.45
CA THR A 492 -25.84 -17.27 5.28
C THR A 492 -26.52 -16.09 4.61
N PHE A 493 -25.74 -15.13 4.10
CA PHE A 493 -26.23 -14.00 3.33
C PHE A 493 -26.99 -14.44 2.06
N LEU A 494 -26.39 -15.28 1.22
CA LEU A 494 -27.03 -15.79 -0.01
C LEU A 494 -28.37 -16.50 0.28
N LYS A 495 -28.43 -17.28 1.35
CA LYS A 495 -29.66 -17.98 1.78
C LYS A 495 -30.80 -17.01 2.09
N THR A 496 -30.52 -15.82 2.62
CA THR A 496 -31.56 -14.79 2.87
C THR A 496 -32.19 -14.27 1.58
N LEU A 497 -31.50 -14.41 0.45
CA LEU A 497 -31.93 -13.97 -0.88
C LEU A 497 -32.45 -15.14 -1.74
N GLY A 498 -32.55 -16.34 -1.17
CA GLY A 498 -32.95 -17.55 -1.88
C GLY A 498 -31.89 -18.10 -2.84
N LEU A 499 -30.63 -17.71 -2.67
CA LEU A 499 -29.49 -18.17 -3.47
C LEU A 499 -28.66 -19.17 -2.69
N SER A 500 -27.92 -20.02 -3.41
CA SER A 500 -26.96 -20.96 -2.84
C SER A 500 -25.66 -20.96 -3.64
N LEU A 501 -24.54 -21.14 -2.94
CA LEU A 501 -23.23 -21.38 -3.55
C LEU A 501 -22.93 -22.88 -3.49
N GLY A 502 -22.64 -23.46 -4.66
CA GLY A 502 -22.29 -24.88 -4.84
C GLY A 502 -20.97 -25.29 -4.17
N GLY A 503 -20.46 -26.47 -4.55
CA GLY A 503 -19.09 -26.89 -4.23
C GLY A 503 -18.81 -27.37 -2.78
N GLY A 504 -19.82 -27.52 -1.92
CA GLY A 504 -19.60 -28.08 -0.56
C GLY A 504 -18.67 -27.23 0.31
N ASP A 505 -17.91 -27.81 1.24
CA ASP A 505 -17.07 -27.00 2.16
C ASP A 505 -15.87 -26.33 1.48
N GLU A 506 -15.48 -26.79 0.29
CA GLU A 506 -14.38 -26.26 -0.51
C GLU A 506 -14.85 -25.94 -1.94
N PRO A 507 -15.63 -24.85 -2.14
CA PRO A 507 -16.13 -24.49 -3.46
C PRO A 507 -14.98 -24.19 -4.43
N ALA A 508 -15.08 -24.70 -5.65
CA ALA A 508 -14.16 -24.40 -6.72
C ALA A 508 -14.44 -23.01 -7.30
N THR A 509 -13.48 -22.49 -8.07
CA THR A 509 -13.66 -21.22 -8.78
C THR A 509 -14.87 -21.26 -9.75
N SER A 510 -15.13 -22.41 -10.37
CA SER A 510 -16.29 -22.61 -11.24
C SER A 510 -17.63 -22.43 -10.51
N ASP A 511 -17.73 -22.85 -9.24
CA ASP A 511 -18.98 -22.67 -8.46
C ASP A 511 -19.31 -21.18 -8.27
N TYR A 512 -18.28 -20.34 -8.08
CA TYR A 512 -18.43 -18.89 -8.04
C TYR A 512 -18.82 -18.31 -9.40
N ALA A 513 -18.19 -18.78 -10.49
CA ALA A 513 -18.51 -18.33 -11.84
C ALA A 513 -19.94 -18.70 -12.28
N ASP A 514 -20.42 -19.88 -11.88
CA ASP A 514 -21.79 -20.32 -12.11
C ASP A 514 -22.78 -19.44 -11.34
N LEU A 515 -22.50 -19.13 -10.07
CA LEU A 515 -23.31 -18.19 -9.30
C LEU A 515 -23.31 -16.80 -9.92
N MET A 516 -22.15 -16.29 -10.36
CA MET A 516 -22.03 -15.00 -11.06
C MET A 516 -22.92 -14.93 -12.30
N THR A 517 -22.99 -16.01 -13.07
CA THR A 517 -23.88 -16.11 -14.24
C THR A 517 -25.36 -16.09 -13.84
N GLN A 518 -25.72 -16.76 -12.75
CA GLN A 518 -27.11 -16.77 -12.24
C GLN A 518 -27.58 -15.40 -11.73
N ILE A 519 -26.66 -14.61 -11.19
CA ILE A 519 -27.01 -13.32 -10.57
C ILE A 519 -26.92 -12.14 -11.55
N GLU A 520 -26.31 -12.31 -12.73
CA GLU A 520 -25.97 -11.22 -13.66
C GLU A 520 -27.16 -10.32 -14.01
N SER A 521 -28.35 -10.89 -14.24
CA SER A 521 -29.54 -10.14 -14.62
C SER A 521 -30.34 -9.59 -13.43
N ARG A 522 -29.87 -9.77 -12.19
CA ARG A 522 -30.62 -9.36 -10.99
C ARG A 522 -30.38 -7.87 -10.66
N PRO A 523 -31.38 -7.15 -10.13
CA PRO A 523 -31.20 -5.77 -9.69
C PRO A 523 -30.16 -5.60 -8.55
N ASP A 524 -29.95 -6.65 -7.76
CA ASP A 524 -29.01 -6.70 -6.65
C ASP A 524 -27.66 -7.36 -7.01
N ALA A 525 -27.39 -7.57 -8.31
CA ALA A 525 -26.13 -8.16 -8.77
C ALA A 525 -24.88 -7.43 -8.25
N PRO A 526 -24.79 -6.08 -8.23
CA PRO A 526 -23.60 -5.39 -7.72
C PRO A 526 -23.33 -5.68 -6.22
N MET A 527 -24.40 -5.84 -5.42
CA MET A 527 -24.29 -6.19 -4.01
C MET A 527 -23.73 -7.61 -3.85
N LEU A 528 -24.29 -8.56 -4.60
CA LEU A 528 -23.89 -9.95 -4.59
C LEU A 528 -22.43 -10.11 -5.05
N GLN A 529 -22.03 -9.41 -6.11
CA GLN A 529 -20.65 -9.37 -6.60
C GLN A 529 -19.68 -8.83 -5.53
N THR A 530 -20.05 -7.73 -4.87
CA THR A 530 -19.26 -7.16 -3.78
C THR A 530 -19.09 -8.16 -2.64
N MET A 531 -20.15 -8.91 -2.29
CA MET A 531 -20.05 -9.90 -1.22
C MET A 531 -19.22 -11.13 -1.61
N LEU A 532 -19.27 -11.56 -2.87
CA LEU A 532 -18.41 -12.61 -3.40
C LEU A 532 -16.94 -12.17 -3.38
N LEU A 533 -16.64 -10.94 -3.79
CA LEU A 533 -15.28 -10.40 -3.74
C LEU A 533 -14.75 -10.31 -2.29
N ARG A 534 -15.58 -9.85 -1.36
CA ARG A 534 -15.21 -9.72 0.07
C ARG A 534 -15.00 -11.06 0.78
N SER A 535 -15.54 -12.17 0.26
CA SER A 535 -15.30 -13.50 0.85
C SER A 535 -13.91 -14.05 0.51
N MET A 536 -13.29 -13.55 -0.57
CA MET A 536 -12.00 -14.04 -1.07
C MET A 536 -10.82 -13.63 -0.18
N GLN A 537 -9.72 -14.36 -0.31
CA GLN A 537 -8.46 -14.03 0.36
C GLN A 537 -7.64 -13.05 -0.49
N GLN A 538 -6.66 -12.41 0.12
CA GLN A 538 -5.68 -11.64 -0.64
C GLN A 538 -4.67 -12.57 -1.31
N ALA A 539 -4.24 -12.23 -2.52
CA ALA A 539 -3.15 -12.94 -3.17
C ALA A 539 -1.80 -12.57 -2.54
N VAL A 540 -0.88 -13.52 -2.44
CA VAL A 540 0.44 -13.34 -1.81
C VAL A 540 1.54 -14.09 -2.59
N TYR A 541 2.80 -13.76 -2.34
CA TYR A 541 3.94 -14.52 -2.84
C TYR A 541 4.30 -15.64 -1.88
N SER A 542 4.45 -16.86 -2.38
CA SER A 542 4.84 -18.04 -1.60
C SER A 542 5.63 -19.04 -2.45
N PRO A 543 6.64 -19.74 -1.90
CA PRO A 543 7.25 -20.87 -2.59
C PRO A 543 6.32 -22.08 -2.72
N ASP A 544 5.33 -22.19 -1.83
CA ASP A 544 4.35 -23.28 -1.85
C ASP A 544 3.24 -22.97 -2.85
N ASN A 545 3.25 -23.68 -3.98
CA ASN A 545 2.20 -23.54 -4.98
C ASN A 545 0.89 -24.21 -4.52
N ILE A 546 -0.09 -23.39 -4.15
CA ILE A 546 -1.46 -23.83 -3.85
C ILE A 546 -2.45 -23.46 -4.96
N GLY A 547 -1.97 -22.93 -6.09
CA GLY A 547 -2.78 -22.38 -7.16
C GLY A 547 -3.24 -20.94 -6.92
N HIS A 548 -4.01 -20.42 -7.87
CA HIS A 548 -4.54 -19.06 -7.85
C HIS A 548 -6.06 -19.09 -8.07
N PHE A 549 -6.82 -19.07 -6.97
CA PHE A 549 -8.28 -19.23 -6.95
C PHE A 549 -8.99 -18.31 -7.94
N GLY A 550 -8.80 -16.98 -7.83
CA GLY A 550 -9.50 -16.01 -8.69
C GLY A 550 -9.19 -16.12 -10.19
N LEU A 551 -8.04 -16.66 -10.58
CA LEU A 551 -7.65 -16.83 -12.00
C LEU A 551 -7.91 -18.26 -12.50
N ALA A 552 -8.36 -19.15 -11.60
CA ALA A 552 -8.55 -20.57 -11.84
C ALA A 552 -7.31 -21.27 -12.43
N TYR A 553 -6.09 -20.88 -12.02
CA TYR A 553 -4.85 -21.54 -12.44
C TYR A 553 -4.29 -22.46 -11.36
N PRO A 554 -3.85 -23.68 -11.70
CA PRO A 554 -3.21 -24.60 -10.74
C PRO A 554 -1.77 -24.18 -10.37
N ALA A 555 -1.15 -23.32 -11.16
CA ALA A 555 0.15 -22.72 -10.88
C ALA A 555 0.21 -21.36 -11.59
N TYR A 556 0.69 -20.34 -10.89
CA TYR A 556 0.84 -18.99 -11.43
C TYR A 556 2.01 -18.29 -10.73
N ALA A 557 2.87 -17.61 -11.48
CA ALA A 557 4.04 -16.91 -10.97
C ALA A 557 4.23 -15.63 -11.79
N HIS A 558 4.54 -14.52 -11.12
CA HIS A 558 4.85 -13.28 -11.83
C HIS A 558 6.26 -13.36 -12.47
N PHE A 559 6.31 -13.02 -13.75
CA PHE A 559 7.49 -13.03 -14.61
C PHE A 559 7.64 -11.74 -15.43
N THR A 560 6.51 -11.08 -15.73
CA THR A 560 6.41 -10.07 -16.79
C THR A 560 6.67 -8.63 -16.36
N SER A 561 7.09 -8.36 -15.11
CA SER A 561 7.41 -6.98 -14.68
C SER A 561 8.61 -6.87 -13.74
N PRO A 562 9.79 -7.37 -14.13
CA PRO A 562 11.00 -7.36 -13.29
C PRO A 562 11.59 -5.96 -13.04
N ILE A 563 11.23 -4.92 -13.79
CA ILE A 563 11.68 -3.54 -13.51
C ILE A 563 11.06 -3.03 -12.20
N ARG A 564 9.82 -3.44 -11.92
CA ARG A 564 9.02 -2.90 -10.81
C ARG A 564 8.61 -3.92 -9.75
N ARG A 565 8.94 -5.20 -9.91
CA ARG A 565 8.66 -6.27 -8.94
C ARG A 565 9.86 -7.19 -8.75
N TYR A 566 10.34 -7.31 -7.53
CA TYR A 566 11.44 -8.18 -7.15
C TYR A 566 11.13 -9.68 -7.31
N PRO A 567 9.89 -10.18 -7.06
CA PRO A 567 9.53 -11.57 -7.37
C PRO A 567 9.77 -11.95 -8.83
N ASP A 568 9.44 -11.07 -9.77
CA ASP A 568 9.69 -11.30 -11.21
C ASP A 568 11.20 -11.37 -11.51
N LEU A 569 12.01 -10.51 -10.88
CA LEU A 569 13.47 -10.57 -10.98
C LEU A 569 14.04 -11.91 -10.48
N LEU A 570 13.49 -12.45 -9.39
CA LEU A 570 13.84 -13.79 -8.89
C LEU A 570 13.42 -14.89 -9.87
N THR A 571 12.22 -14.79 -10.46
CA THR A 571 11.74 -15.71 -11.50
C THR A 571 12.67 -15.70 -12.71
N HIS A 572 13.14 -14.53 -13.17
CA HIS A 572 14.10 -14.41 -14.27
C HIS A 572 15.40 -15.15 -13.96
N ARG A 573 15.96 -14.97 -12.75
CA ARG A 573 17.18 -15.67 -12.32
C ARG A 573 16.98 -17.18 -12.26
N ALA A 574 15.84 -17.63 -11.75
CA ALA A 574 15.48 -19.05 -11.70
C ALA A 574 15.36 -19.66 -13.10
N ILE A 575 14.68 -18.99 -14.03
CA ILE A 575 14.56 -19.42 -15.44
C ILE A 575 15.94 -19.50 -16.09
N LYS A 576 16.77 -18.46 -15.97
CA LYS A 576 18.13 -18.48 -16.53
C LYS A 576 19.01 -19.59 -15.97
N ALA A 577 18.89 -19.90 -14.67
CA ALA A 577 19.60 -21.03 -14.09
C ALA A 577 19.13 -22.36 -14.68
N ILE A 578 17.81 -22.55 -14.85
CA ILE A 578 17.24 -23.74 -15.51
C ILE A 578 17.82 -23.88 -16.93
N LEU A 579 17.84 -22.79 -17.71
CA LEU A 579 18.40 -22.81 -19.08
C LEU A 579 19.90 -23.15 -19.09
N ALA A 580 20.64 -22.79 -18.04
CA ALA A 580 22.04 -23.16 -17.86
C ALA A 580 22.24 -24.57 -17.25
N GLY A 581 21.17 -25.34 -17.03
CA GLY A 581 21.23 -26.65 -16.39
C GLY A 581 21.59 -26.62 -14.90
N LYS A 582 21.37 -25.48 -14.23
CA LYS A 582 21.69 -25.23 -12.82
C LYS A 582 20.41 -25.02 -12.01
N LYS A 583 20.56 -25.07 -10.68
CA LYS A 583 19.54 -24.56 -9.75
C LYS A 583 19.91 -23.16 -9.29
N TYR A 584 18.92 -22.27 -9.23
CA TYR A 584 19.10 -20.95 -8.65
C TYR A 584 18.79 -20.98 -7.16
N GLU A 585 19.64 -20.32 -6.39
CA GLU A 585 19.42 -20.06 -4.97
C GLU A 585 19.66 -18.57 -4.73
N PRO A 586 18.69 -17.86 -4.13
CA PRO A 586 18.86 -16.46 -3.85
C PRO A 586 19.82 -16.26 -2.68
N GLU A 587 20.54 -15.15 -2.71
CA GLU A 587 21.34 -14.69 -1.58
C GLU A 587 20.67 -13.43 -1.02
N VAL A 588 20.54 -13.33 0.31
CA VAL A 588 20.13 -12.07 0.95
C VAL A 588 21.39 -11.22 1.12
N PRO A 589 21.51 -10.06 0.46
CA PRO A 589 22.68 -9.20 0.60
C PRO A 589 22.87 -8.77 2.06
N ALA A 590 24.13 -8.66 2.49
CA ALA A 590 24.46 -8.25 3.85
C ALA A 590 23.90 -6.86 4.16
N GLY A 591 23.24 -6.70 5.32
CA GLY A 591 22.67 -5.43 5.77
C GLY A 591 21.24 -5.15 5.33
N VAL A 592 20.62 -6.03 4.52
CA VAL A 592 19.19 -5.91 4.20
C VAL A 592 18.35 -6.54 5.30
N GLU A 593 17.53 -5.73 5.98
CA GLU A 593 16.57 -6.23 6.96
C GLU A 593 15.32 -6.81 6.29
N MET A 594 15.15 -8.13 6.40
CA MET A 594 13.97 -8.80 5.87
C MET A 594 12.75 -8.54 6.77
N THR A 595 11.74 -7.89 6.20
CA THR A 595 10.43 -7.72 6.85
C THR A 595 9.64 -9.02 6.73
N THR A 596 9.84 -9.96 7.64
CA THR A 596 9.15 -11.26 7.53
C THR A 596 7.80 -11.30 8.23
N GLY A 597 7.42 -10.26 8.98
CA GLY A 597 6.11 -10.12 9.66
C GLY A 597 5.75 -11.23 10.67
N LEU A 598 6.51 -12.31 10.70
CA LEU A 598 6.35 -13.53 11.46
C LEU A 598 7.73 -13.92 11.99
N SER A 599 7.80 -14.27 13.27
CA SER A 599 9.03 -14.80 13.85
C SER A 599 9.33 -16.21 13.33
N PRO A 600 10.56 -16.70 13.54
CA PRO A 600 10.92 -18.08 13.25
C PRO A 600 9.99 -19.12 13.87
N HIS A 601 9.33 -18.82 15.00
CA HIS A 601 8.37 -19.75 15.64
C HIS A 601 6.99 -19.70 14.99
N ALA A 602 6.50 -18.51 14.61
CA ALA A 602 5.22 -18.38 13.88
C ALA A 602 5.28 -19.07 12.52
N ARG A 603 6.45 -19.08 11.87
CA ARG A 603 6.69 -19.89 10.66
C ARG A 603 6.59 -21.39 10.91
N LYS A 604 6.92 -21.85 12.12
CA LYS A 604 6.82 -23.26 12.52
C LYS A 604 5.39 -23.66 12.86
N LEU A 605 4.61 -22.74 13.46
CA LEU A 605 3.17 -22.90 13.69
C LEU A 605 2.38 -22.85 12.38
N GLN A 606 2.66 -21.91 11.49
CA GLN A 606 2.02 -21.86 10.18
C GLN A 606 2.31 -23.14 9.38
N LYS A 607 3.57 -23.62 9.39
CA LYS A 607 3.90 -24.94 8.84
C LYS A 607 3.17 -26.08 9.54
N ALA A 608 2.88 -25.99 10.84
CA ALA A 608 2.14 -26.99 11.58
C ALA A 608 0.63 -26.95 11.28
N ASP A 609 0.05 -25.78 11.08
CA ASP A 609 -1.34 -25.58 10.65
C ASP A 609 -1.54 -26.03 9.19
N ASP A 610 -0.59 -25.70 8.31
CA ASP A 610 -0.53 -26.20 6.93
C ASP A 610 -0.33 -27.73 6.89
N SER A 611 0.39 -28.28 7.89
CA SER A 611 0.55 -29.73 8.08
C SER A 611 -0.72 -30.39 8.60
N ALA A 612 -1.46 -29.73 9.51
CA ALA A 612 -2.74 -30.16 10.05
C ALA A 612 -3.86 -30.09 9.00
N ALA A 613 -3.76 -29.18 8.04
CA ALA A 613 -4.56 -29.11 6.81
C ALA A 613 -4.17 -30.19 5.76
N GLY A 614 -3.36 -31.18 6.13
CA GLY A 614 -3.11 -32.39 5.32
C GLY A 614 -1.97 -32.30 4.29
N LYS A 615 -1.15 -31.24 4.26
CA LYS A 615 -0.09 -31.07 3.25
C LYS A 615 1.28 -31.64 3.63
N ALA A 616 1.41 -32.33 4.77
CA ALA A 616 2.71 -32.75 5.31
C ALA A 616 3.10 -34.20 5.00
N LYS A 617 3.32 -34.55 3.73
CA LYS A 617 4.19 -35.71 3.42
C LYS A 617 5.02 -35.47 2.16
N LYS A 618 6.19 -34.82 2.30
CA LYS A 618 7.47 -35.32 1.75
C LYS A 618 8.69 -34.46 2.14
N ALA A 619 9.76 -35.17 2.49
CA ALA A 619 11.19 -34.81 2.45
C ALA A 619 11.80 -33.98 3.60
N ALA A 620 12.35 -34.69 4.59
CA ALA A 620 13.12 -34.15 5.72
C ALA A 620 14.59 -33.80 5.39
N GLY A 621 14.94 -33.52 4.13
CA GLY A 621 16.31 -33.22 3.68
C GLY A 621 16.57 -31.78 3.20
N THR A 622 15.54 -30.95 3.05
CA THR A 622 15.55 -29.67 2.31
C THR A 622 15.51 -28.41 3.20
N LYS A 623 15.91 -28.51 4.48
CA LYS A 623 15.46 -27.56 5.52
C LYS A 623 16.00 -26.13 5.45
N LYS A 624 17.09 -25.85 4.73
CA LYS A 624 17.67 -24.49 4.64
C LYS A 624 17.28 -23.74 3.36
N HIS A 625 17.13 -24.46 2.25
CA HIS A 625 16.80 -23.87 0.94
C HIS A 625 15.35 -23.41 0.85
N ASP A 626 14.41 -24.11 1.48
CA ASP A 626 13.00 -23.69 1.47
C ASP A 626 12.79 -22.44 2.36
N ALA A 627 13.64 -22.25 3.38
CA ALA A 627 13.50 -21.17 4.36
C ALA A 627 13.75 -19.77 3.78
N ILE A 628 14.68 -19.61 2.84
CA ILE A 628 14.96 -18.29 2.23
C ILE A 628 13.84 -17.85 1.28
N TRP A 629 13.23 -18.78 0.55
CA TRP A 629 12.10 -18.48 -0.31
C TRP A 629 10.84 -18.12 0.48
N ASP A 630 10.62 -18.77 1.63
CA ASP A 630 9.56 -18.38 2.58
C ASP A 630 9.76 -16.92 3.04
N GLU A 631 10.99 -16.55 3.40
CA GLU A 631 11.35 -15.19 3.82
C GLU A 631 11.11 -14.15 2.73
N LEU A 632 11.56 -14.45 1.52
CA LEU A 632 11.36 -13.59 0.36
C LEU A 632 9.87 -13.43 0.02
N GLY A 633 9.08 -14.50 0.11
CA GLY A 633 7.64 -14.47 -0.12
C GLY A 633 6.92 -13.54 0.88
N LEU A 634 7.23 -13.68 2.17
CA LEU A 634 6.70 -12.83 3.22
C LEU A 634 7.12 -11.36 3.05
N HIS A 635 8.39 -11.12 2.75
CA HIS A 635 8.95 -9.78 2.56
C HIS A 635 8.31 -9.06 1.36
N CYS A 636 8.27 -9.71 0.20
CA CYS A 636 7.69 -9.12 -1.00
C CYS A 636 6.20 -8.84 -0.81
N SER A 637 5.46 -9.75 -0.17
CA SER A 637 4.03 -9.56 0.11
C SER A 637 3.78 -8.43 1.12
N ALA A 638 4.62 -8.28 2.14
CA ALA A 638 4.53 -7.18 3.11
C ALA A 638 4.82 -5.83 2.45
N ASN A 639 5.84 -5.76 1.59
CA ASN A 639 6.20 -4.55 0.88
C ASN A 639 5.16 -4.14 -0.18
N GLU A 640 4.53 -5.11 -0.83
CA GLU A 640 3.36 -4.88 -1.72
C GLU A 640 2.22 -4.23 -0.94
N ARG A 641 1.84 -4.77 0.23
CA ARG A 641 0.80 -4.16 1.08
C ARG A 641 1.16 -2.77 1.54
N ARG A 642 2.42 -2.56 1.95
CA ARG A 642 2.93 -1.24 2.35
C ARG A 642 2.81 -0.21 1.22
N ALA A 643 3.15 -0.61 -0.01
CA ALA A 643 3.03 0.26 -1.19
C ALA A 643 1.55 0.63 -1.45
N ASP A 644 0.66 -0.36 -1.44
CA ASP A 644 -0.78 -0.19 -1.58
C ASP A 644 -1.38 0.74 -0.52
N GLU A 645 -1.03 0.55 0.75
CA GLU A 645 -1.50 1.38 1.86
C GLU A 645 -1.02 2.83 1.72
N ALA A 646 0.25 3.04 1.36
CA ALA A 646 0.79 4.38 1.15
C ALA A 646 0.08 5.09 -0.02
N SER A 647 -0.10 4.43 -1.16
CA SER A 647 -0.80 5.00 -2.32
C SER A 647 -2.26 5.34 -2.01
N ARG A 648 -2.99 4.44 -1.33
CA ARG A 648 -4.38 4.71 -0.89
C ARG A 648 -4.47 5.88 0.08
N ASP A 649 -3.50 6.02 0.97
CA ASP A 649 -3.45 7.11 1.95
C ASP A 649 -3.29 8.49 1.26
N VAL A 650 -2.43 8.56 0.22
CA VAL A 650 -2.27 9.75 -0.63
C VAL A 650 -3.54 10.04 -1.43
N GLU A 651 -4.13 9.03 -2.07
CA GLU A 651 -5.38 9.20 -2.81
C GLU A 651 -6.52 9.69 -1.91
N ALA A 652 -6.65 9.15 -0.70
CA ALA A 652 -7.64 9.57 0.27
C ALA A 652 -7.44 11.04 0.68
N TRP A 653 -6.20 11.47 0.91
CA TRP A 653 -5.89 12.87 1.19
C TRP A 653 -6.26 13.78 0.03
N LEU A 654 -5.87 13.41 -1.20
CA LEU A 654 -6.18 14.14 -2.42
C LEU A 654 -7.70 14.27 -2.64
N LYS A 655 -8.45 13.18 -2.44
CA LYS A 655 -9.92 13.19 -2.51
C LYS A 655 -10.53 14.13 -1.45
N CYS A 656 -10.02 14.13 -0.21
CA CYS A 656 -10.47 15.08 0.81
C CYS A 656 -10.15 16.52 0.41
N TYR A 657 -8.94 16.79 -0.08
CA TYR A 657 -8.53 18.12 -0.54
C TYR A 657 -9.44 18.64 -1.66
N PHE A 658 -9.77 17.78 -2.62
CA PHE A 658 -10.73 18.10 -3.68
C PHE A 658 -12.13 18.43 -3.14
N MET A 659 -12.62 17.65 -2.17
CA MET A 659 -13.97 17.82 -1.61
C MET A 659 -14.12 19.02 -0.67
N ARG A 660 -13.02 19.62 -0.22
CA ARG A 660 -13.05 20.82 0.64
C ARG A 660 -13.80 21.97 -0.04
N ASP A 661 -13.60 22.15 -1.34
CA ASP A 661 -14.25 23.20 -2.12
C ASP A 661 -15.73 22.85 -2.46
N LYS A 662 -16.21 21.68 -2.03
CA LYS A 662 -17.54 21.10 -2.31
C LYS A 662 -18.46 21.03 -1.08
N LEU A 663 -18.05 21.64 0.03
CA LEU A 663 -18.85 21.70 1.26
C LEU A 663 -20.24 22.31 0.98
N GLY A 664 -21.28 21.61 1.43
CA GLY A 664 -22.67 22.00 1.21
C GLY A 664 -23.27 21.60 -0.14
N GLU A 665 -22.50 21.05 -1.08
CA GLU A 665 -23.06 20.53 -2.34
C GLU A 665 -23.72 19.15 -2.14
N GLU A 666 -24.74 18.86 -2.96
CA GLU A 666 -25.49 17.60 -2.93
C GLU A 666 -25.09 16.69 -4.09
N TYR A 667 -25.03 15.39 -3.83
CA TYR A 667 -24.61 14.37 -4.78
C TYR A 667 -25.49 13.12 -4.69
N GLY A 668 -25.69 12.49 -5.85
CA GLY A 668 -26.13 11.09 -5.90
C GLY A 668 -24.99 10.17 -5.50
N GLY A 669 -25.32 9.10 -4.79
CA GLY A 669 -24.34 8.10 -4.41
C GLY A 669 -24.96 6.74 -4.13
N THR A 670 -24.07 5.78 -3.95
CA THR A 670 -24.38 4.37 -3.69
C THR A 670 -23.76 3.96 -2.37
N VAL A 671 -24.51 3.26 -1.51
CA VAL A 671 -23.98 2.76 -0.24
C VAL A 671 -22.89 1.71 -0.52
N SER A 672 -21.63 2.02 -0.21
CA SER A 672 -20.45 1.18 -0.43
C SER A 672 -20.15 0.25 0.75
N ALA A 673 -20.53 0.66 1.97
CA ALA A 673 -20.41 -0.17 3.17
C ALA A 673 -21.44 0.23 4.23
N VAL A 674 -21.76 -0.71 5.12
CA VAL A 674 -22.69 -0.51 6.24
C VAL A 674 -21.99 -0.99 7.51
N THR A 675 -22.02 -0.17 8.56
CA THR A 675 -21.44 -0.47 9.87
C THR A 675 -22.45 -0.20 10.97
N SER A 676 -22.13 -0.58 12.21
CA SER A 676 -22.98 -0.29 13.37
C SER A 676 -23.12 1.21 13.69
N PHE A 677 -22.21 2.04 13.18
CA PHE A 677 -22.17 3.48 13.46
C PHE A 677 -22.56 4.35 12.25
N GLY A 678 -22.91 3.77 11.11
CA GLY A 678 -23.34 4.53 9.93
C GLY A 678 -23.25 3.75 8.62
N ILE A 679 -23.41 4.49 7.52
CA ILE A 679 -23.24 3.98 6.15
C ILE A 679 -22.16 4.78 5.44
N PHE A 680 -21.33 4.10 4.66
CA PHE A 680 -20.43 4.77 3.71
C PHE A 680 -21.12 4.85 2.35
N VAL A 681 -20.98 6.00 1.71
CA VAL A 681 -21.60 6.31 0.43
C VAL A 681 -20.51 6.71 -0.55
N GLN A 682 -20.44 6.03 -1.68
CA GLN A 682 -19.60 6.42 -2.81
C GLN A 682 -20.40 7.32 -3.75
N LEU A 683 -19.87 8.50 -4.06
CA LEU A 683 -20.48 9.45 -5.00
C LEU A 683 -20.34 8.95 -6.45
N ASP A 684 -21.38 9.12 -7.26
CA ASP A 684 -21.47 8.51 -8.58
C ASP A 684 -20.46 9.06 -9.59
N ASP A 685 -20.39 10.39 -9.69
CA ASP A 685 -19.55 11.05 -10.71
C ASP A 685 -18.11 11.29 -10.23
N LEU A 686 -17.91 11.31 -8.90
CA LEU A 686 -16.62 11.63 -8.30
C LEU A 686 -15.86 10.40 -7.80
N PHE A 687 -16.56 9.26 -7.59
CA PHE A 687 -15.98 8.03 -7.05
C PHE A 687 -15.24 8.26 -5.72
N ILE A 688 -15.76 9.20 -4.92
CA ILE A 688 -15.28 9.53 -3.59
C ILE A 688 -16.22 8.93 -2.56
N GLU A 689 -15.66 8.32 -1.52
CA GLU A 689 -16.42 7.73 -0.42
C GLU A 689 -16.45 8.70 0.77
N GLY A 690 -17.60 8.75 1.46
CA GLY A 690 -17.77 9.50 2.70
C GLY A 690 -18.77 8.83 3.63
N LEU A 691 -18.73 9.19 4.91
CA LEU A 691 -19.51 8.58 5.98
C LEU A 691 -20.77 9.38 6.26
N VAL A 692 -21.93 8.72 6.21
CA VAL A 692 -23.14 9.19 6.90
C VAL A 692 -23.20 8.50 8.26
N HIS A 693 -22.92 9.26 9.32
CA HIS A 693 -23.00 8.75 10.68
C HIS A 693 -24.46 8.41 11.05
N VAL A 694 -24.67 7.42 11.94
CA VAL A 694 -26.01 6.94 12.33
C VAL A 694 -26.93 8.06 12.86
N THR A 695 -26.36 9.08 13.49
CA THR A 695 -27.10 10.27 13.97
C THR A 695 -27.68 11.11 12.84
N GLU A 696 -27.10 11.06 11.65
CA GLU A 696 -27.55 11.77 10.45
C GLU A 696 -28.58 10.95 9.64
N LEU A 697 -28.81 9.67 9.98
CA LEU A 697 -29.79 8.81 9.30
C LEU A 697 -31.24 9.13 9.67
N GLY A 698 -31.46 9.80 10.81
CA GLY A 698 -32.75 10.29 11.27
C GLY A 698 -33.08 9.93 12.71
N SER A 699 -34.28 10.29 13.15
CA SER A 699 -34.76 10.10 14.52
C SER A 699 -35.37 8.71 14.71
N ASP A 700 -34.54 7.68 14.60
CA ASP A 700 -34.87 6.29 14.87
C ASP A 700 -33.69 5.57 15.53
N TYR A 701 -33.96 4.44 16.18
CA TYR A 701 -32.91 3.55 16.64
C TYR A 701 -32.59 2.56 15.51
N PHE A 702 -31.38 2.66 14.96
CA PHE A 702 -30.94 1.78 13.87
C PHE A 702 -30.20 0.57 14.43
N GLN A 703 -30.73 -0.61 14.13
CA GLN A 703 -30.09 -1.88 14.43
C GLN A 703 -29.27 -2.35 13.23
N PHE A 704 -28.03 -2.74 13.47
CA PHE A 704 -27.15 -3.30 12.45
C PHE A 704 -27.39 -4.81 12.34
N ASP A 705 -27.84 -5.25 11.17
CA ASP A 705 -27.93 -6.65 10.80
C ASP A 705 -26.67 -6.99 9.98
N GLU A 706 -25.70 -7.59 10.65
CA GLU A 706 -24.41 -7.97 10.07
C GLU A 706 -24.58 -8.97 8.92
N VAL A 707 -25.54 -9.88 9.03
CA VAL A 707 -25.80 -10.92 8.02
C VAL A 707 -26.35 -10.31 6.75
N ARG A 708 -27.29 -9.36 6.87
CA ARG A 708 -27.89 -8.69 5.71
C ARG A 708 -27.10 -7.48 5.20
N HIS A 709 -26.03 -7.09 5.90
CA HIS A 709 -25.30 -5.84 5.65
C HIS A 709 -26.25 -4.64 5.56
N GLU A 710 -27.12 -4.49 6.57
CA GLU A 710 -28.14 -3.43 6.60
C GLU A 710 -28.23 -2.72 7.96
N LEU A 711 -28.53 -1.43 7.93
CA LEU A 711 -29.03 -0.69 9.09
C LEU A 711 -30.53 -0.53 8.97
N ARG A 712 -31.27 -1.06 9.95
CA ARG A 712 -32.73 -1.04 9.99
C ARG A 712 -33.24 -0.21 11.16
N GLY A 713 -34.05 0.79 10.86
CA GLY A 713 -34.77 1.58 11.84
C GLY A 713 -35.84 0.74 12.54
N GLU A 714 -35.78 0.67 13.86
CA GLU A 714 -36.68 -0.14 14.68
C GLU A 714 -38.13 0.33 14.60
N ARG A 715 -38.36 1.65 14.67
CA ARG A 715 -39.70 2.24 14.66
C ARG A 715 -40.22 2.53 13.27
N THR A 716 -39.36 3.02 12.38
CA THR A 716 -39.74 3.46 11.03
C THR A 716 -39.71 2.32 10.01
N GLY A 717 -38.93 1.27 10.27
CA GLY A 717 -38.69 0.19 9.32
C GLY A 717 -37.84 0.61 8.11
N ILE A 718 -37.29 1.82 8.09
CA ILE A 718 -36.38 2.28 7.03
C ILE A 718 -35.14 1.40 7.05
N ARG A 719 -34.65 1.04 5.87
CA ARG A 719 -33.47 0.20 5.69
C ARG A 719 -32.46 0.91 4.80
N TYR A 720 -31.21 0.86 5.20
CA TYR A 720 -30.06 1.25 4.39
C TYR A 720 -29.17 0.02 4.22
N ARG A 721 -29.11 -0.50 2.99
CA ARG A 721 -28.37 -1.71 2.63
C ARG A 721 -27.21 -1.36 1.72
N LEU A 722 -26.25 -2.27 1.65
CA LEU A 722 -25.20 -2.24 0.64
C LEU A 722 -25.81 -2.08 -0.75
N THR A 723 -25.25 -1.18 -1.56
CA THR A 723 -25.69 -0.77 -2.91
C THR A 723 -26.99 0.01 -3.03
N ASP A 724 -27.68 0.33 -1.92
CA ASP A 724 -28.85 1.22 -1.99
C ASP A 724 -28.42 2.60 -2.53
N ARG A 725 -29.29 3.21 -3.33
CA ARG A 725 -29.10 4.54 -3.92
C ARG A 725 -29.57 5.60 -2.94
N VAL A 726 -28.73 6.59 -2.67
CA VAL A 726 -29.03 7.67 -1.73
C VAL A 726 -28.60 9.01 -2.31
N ARG A 727 -29.18 10.09 -1.78
CA ARG A 727 -28.72 11.46 -2.02
C ARG A 727 -28.11 12.01 -0.74
N VAL A 728 -26.89 12.53 -0.84
CA VAL A 728 -26.11 13.01 0.30
C VAL A 728 -25.63 14.43 0.04
N GLN A 729 -25.42 15.17 1.12
CA GLN A 729 -24.79 16.47 1.08
C GLN A 729 -23.47 16.43 1.84
N VAL A 730 -22.44 17.07 1.29
CA VAL A 730 -21.13 17.19 1.95
C VAL A 730 -21.29 18.08 3.19
N SER A 731 -21.17 17.51 4.38
CA SER A 731 -21.38 18.23 5.64
C SER A 731 -20.07 18.71 6.25
N ARG A 732 -19.02 17.88 6.18
CA ARG A 732 -17.69 18.20 6.70
C ARG A 732 -16.61 17.47 5.92
N VAL A 733 -15.45 18.10 5.79
CA VAL A 733 -14.23 17.52 5.23
C VAL A 733 -13.12 17.74 6.24
N ASP A 734 -12.45 16.67 6.64
CA ASP A 734 -11.37 16.67 7.62
C ASP A 734 -10.10 16.12 6.96
N LEU A 735 -9.17 17.01 6.64
CA LEU A 735 -7.91 16.66 5.95
C LEU A 735 -6.97 15.84 6.82
N ASP A 736 -6.90 16.16 8.12
CA ASP A 736 -6.02 15.50 9.07
C ASP A 736 -6.49 14.06 9.32
N ALA A 737 -7.81 13.86 9.45
CA ALA A 737 -8.40 12.54 9.60
C ALA A 737 -8.58 11.79 8.26
N ARG A 738 -8.42 12.48 7.13
CA ARG A 738 -8.72 12.00 5.77
C ARG A 738 -10.14 11.45 5.66
N LYS A 739 -11.09 12.21 6.20
CA LYS A 739 -12.50 11.84 6.27
C LYS A 739 -13.39 12.89 5.62
N ILE A 740 -14.43 12.40 4.97
CA ILE A 740 -15.52 13.20 4.44
C ILE A 740 -16.79 12.71 5.13
N ASP A 741 -17.49 13.62 5.79
CA ASP A 741 -18.78 13.35 6.40
C ASP A 741 -19.89 13.85 5.49
N PHE A 742 -20.94 13.05 5.42
CA PHE A 742 -22.14 13.28 4.65
C PHE A 742 -23.35 13.35 5.58
N ARG A 743 -24.36 14.09 5.13
CA ARG A 743 -25.71 14.02 5.68
C ARG A 743 -26.69 13.58 4.61
N LEU A 744 -27.70 12.79 4.96
CA LEU A 744 -28.73 12.39 4.01
C LEU A 744 -29.60 13.59 3.64
N VAL A 745 -29.78 13.80 2.35
CA VAL A 745 -30.77 14.75 1.85
C VAL A 745 -32.11 14.03 1.87
N ARG A 746 -32.98 14.45 2.79
CA ARG A 746 -34.36 13.97 2.77
C ARG A 746 -35.06 14.60 1.58
N GLU A 747 -35.38 13.80 0.56
CA GLU A 747 -36.38 14.24 -0.41
C GLU A 747 -37.66 14.55 0.35
N VAL A 748 -38.05 15.82 0.36
CA VAL A 748 -39.36 16.23 0.84
C VAL A 748 -40.36 15.68 -0.19
N ASN A 749 -40.72 14.41 -0.02
CA ASN A 749 -41.79 13.81 -0.80
C ASN A 749 -43.02 14.71 -0.66
N ALA A 750 -43.53 15.25 -1.77
CA ALA A 750 -44.73 16.09 -1.80
C ALA A 750 -45.97 15.41 -1.18
N ARG A 751 -45.90 14.10 -0.91
CA ARG A 751 -46.87 13.33 -0.13
C ARG A 751 -46.85 13.60 1.38
N THR A 752 -45.77 14.13 1.94
CA THR A 752 -45.64 14.38 3.39
C THR A 752 -46.14 15.77 3.78
N LEU A 753 -46.00 16.78 2.91
CA LEU A 753 -46.54 18.13 3.11
C LEU A 753 -48.08 18.19 3.01
N ALA A 754 -48.70 17.28 2.26
CA ALA A 754 -50.16 17.15 2.18
C ALA A 754 -50.79 16.52 3.44
N LYS A 755 -50.00 15.86 4.31
CA LYS A 755 -50.48 15.29 5.58
C LYS A 755 -50.46 16.29 6.74
N THR A 756 -49.85 17.46 6.57
CA THR A 756 -49.79 18.52 7.59
C THR A 756 -50.78 19.67 7.35
N SER A 757 -51.51 19.69 6.24
CA SER A 757 -52.49 20.74 5.90
C SER A 757 -53.96 20.28 5.87
N GLY A 758 -54.27 19.06 6.30
CA GLY A 758 -55.62 18.48 6.26
C GLY A 758 -56.19 18.18 7.65
N ARG A 759 -56.29 19.18 8.52
CA ARG A 759 -57.08 19.09 9.75
C ARG A 759 -58.47 19.66 9.45
N THR A 760 -59.35 18.84 8.86
CA THR A 760 -60.77 19.19 8.71
C THR A 760 -61.57 18.69 9.90
N GLU A 761 -62.39 19.60 10.42
CA GLU A 761 -63.49 19.35 11.32
C GLU A 761 -64.51 18.37 10.73
N ARG A 762 -65.32 17.84 11.64
CA ARG A 762 -66.22 16.69 11.56
C ARG A 762 -67.40 16.87 10.59
N GLY A 763 -67.85 15.75 10.03
CA GLY A 763 -69.27 15.39 10.03
C GLY A 763 -69.93 15.16 8.66
N GLY A 764 -70.59 13.98 8.52
CA GLY A 764 -71.68 13.76 7.56
C GLY A 764 -71.49 12.58 6.60
N ALA A 765 -72.27 11.51 6.81
CA ALA A 765 -72.39 10.32 5.96
C ALA A 765 -73.52 10.50 4.88
N PRO A 766 -73.89 9.51 4.03
CA PRO A 766 -73.64 9.53 2.58
C PRO A 766 -74.89 9.30 1.66
N VAL A 767 -74.63 9.14 0.33
CA VAL A 767 -75.38 8.36 -0.72
C VAL A 767 -76.37 9.16 -1.63
N PRO A 768 -76.68 8.83 -2.93
CA PRO A 768 -76.00 8.12 -4.06
C PRO A 768 -75.98 8.87 -5.44
N ALA A 769 -75.43 8.19 -6.47
CA ALA A 769 -75.21 8.48 -7.90
C ALA A 769 -76.44 8.82 -8.79
N PRO A 770 -76.24 9.20 -10.09
CA PRO A 770 -76.39 8.20 -11.17
C PRO A 770 -75.49 8.40 -12.42
N ALA A 771 -75.76 7.59 -13.45
CA ALA A 771 -74.88 7.09 -14.51
C ALA A 771 -75.01 7.74 -15.91
N ALA A 772 -74.04 7.36 -16.76
CA ALA A 772 -74.10 7.05 -18.21
C ALA A 772 -74.38 8.14 -19.27
N GLY A 773 -73.57 8.09 -20.35
CA GLY A 773 -73.88 8.66 -21.67
C GLY A 773 -72.65 8.80 -22.59
N ALA A 774 -72.48 7.90 -23.55
CA ALA A 774 -71.55 7.98 -24.69
C ALA A 774 -72.32 8.47 -25.96
N PRO A 775 -71.86 8.37 -27.23
CA PRO A 775 -70.51 8.16 -27.82
C PRO A 775 -70.23 9.01 -29.10
N GLY A 776 -69.06 8.79 -29.74
CA GLY A 776 -68.81 8.96 -31.20
C GLY A 776 -67.66 9.91 -31.55
N LEU A 777 -66.75 9.66 -32.51
CA LEU A 777 -66.61 8.68 -33.58
C LEU A 777 -65.13 8.62 -34.06
N ALA A 778 -64.80 7.51 -34.73
CA ALA A 778 -63.58 7.19 -35.53
C ALA A 778 -63.26 8.25 -36.62
N GLY A 779 -62.10 8.31 -37.31
CA GLY A 779 -60.92 7.45 -37.41
C GLY A 779 -60.09 7.79 -38.67
N SER A 780 -58.99 7.04 -38.86
CA SER A 780 -58.22 6.76 -40.10
C SER A 780 -57.00 7.63 -40.53
N ALA A 781 -55.85 6.93 -40.51
CA ALA A 781 -54.72 6.78 -41.45
C ALA A 781 -54.37 7.81 -42.56
N GLY A 782 -53.06 8.02 -42.77
CA GLY A 782 -52.47 8.19 -44.11
C GLY A 782 -51.33 9.22 -44.32
N SER A 783 -50.08 8.72 -44.42
CA SER A 783 -48.97 9.06 -45.37
C SER A 783 -48.56 10.51 -45.78
N ALA A 784 -47.24 10.75 -45.64
CA ALA A 784 -46.27 11.42 -46.53
C ALA A 784 -46.21 12.96 -46.80
N ALA A 785 -44.98 13.47 -46.54
CA ALA A 785 -44.17 14.46 -47.29
C ALA A 785 -44.55 15.97 -47.29
N ALA A 786 -43.67 16.80 -46.67
CA ALA A 786 -43.06 18.02 -47.25
C ALA A 786 -42.06 18.68 -46.27
N ARG A 787 -40.83 18.98 -46.74
CA ARG A 787 -39.84 19.94 -46.17
C ARG A 787 -39.96 21.27 -46.97
N PRO A 788 -39.27 22.42 -46.67
CA PRO A 788 -38.07 22.63 -45.84
C PRO A 788 -38.00 23.94 -45.01
N GLY A 789 -36.94 24.10 -44.23
CA GLY A 789 -36.61 25.38 -43.58
C GLY A 789 -35.42 25.32 -42.61
N ILE A 790 -34.21 25.09 -43.10
CA ILE A 790 -32.94 25.36 -42.41
C ILE A 790 -32.35 26.64 -43.00
N ARG A 791 -31.88 27.57 -42.17
CA ARG A 791 -30.90 28.57 -42.59
C ARG A 791 -29.79 28.72 -41.53
N GLN A 792 -28.58 28.37 -41.99
CA GLN A 792 -27.27 28.65 -41.40
C GLN A 792 -26.90 30.14 -41.50
N MET A 793 -25.83 30.57 -40.81
CA MET A 793 -24.59 31.11 -41.42
C MET A 793 -23.58 31.58 -40.34
N PRO A 794 -22.28 31.78 -40.64
CA PRO A 794 -21.43 31.15 -41.66
C PRO A 794 -20.03 30.71 -41.15
N LYS A 795 -19.34 29.91 -41.98
CA LYS A 795 -17.87 29.70 -42.00
C LYS A 795 -17.23 30.62 -43.06
N GLY A 796 -15.94 30.90 -42.92
CA GLY A 796 -15.05 31.28 -44.03
C GLY A 796 -13.60 31.31 -43.57
N GLY A 797 -12.78 30.37 -44.05
CA GLY A 797 -11.34 30.33 -43.82
C GLY A 797 -10.55 30.62 -45.08
N ALA A 798 -9.22 30.75 -44.96
CA ALA A 798 -8.23 30.06 -45.79
C ALA A 798 -6.80 30.66 -45.62
N LEU A 799 -5.85 29.74 -45.46
CA LEU A 799 -4.57 29.64 -46.19
C LEU A 799 -3.31 30.44 -45.78
N LEU A 800 -2.25 29.65 -45.52
CA LEU A 800 -0.84 29.73 -45.97
C LEU A 800 0.29 30.03 -44.95
N ASN A 801 1.18 29.03 -44.89
CA ASN A 801 2.65 29.08 -44.83
C ASN A 801 3.36 29.80 -43.67
N GLY A 802 4.09 28.99 -42.89
CA GLY A 802 5.55 28.99 -43.04
C GLY A 802 6.39 29.67 -41.96
N VAL A 803 7.28 28.86 -41.38
CA VAL A 803 8.70 29.16 -41.18
C VAL A 803 9.16 29.87 -39.89
N GLN A 804 9.99 29.11 -39.16
CA GLN A 804 11.16 29.46 -38.33
C GLN A 804 11.03 30.39 -37.11
N LEU A 805 11.31 29.78 -35.95
CA LEU A 805 11.82 30.44 -34.76
C LEU A 805 13.35 30.21 -34.66
N ALA A 806 14.12 31.31 -34.75
CA ALA A 806 15.40 31.62 -34.08
C ALA A 806 16.17 32.73 -34.88
N PRO A 807 17.14 33.49 -34.29
CA PRO A 807 17.38 33.86 -32.89
C PRO A 807 17.84 35.35 -32.68
N ALA A 808 18.10 35.70 -31.41
CA ALA A 808 19.10 36.66 -30.89
C ALA A 808 18.86 38.20 -30.91
N GLY A 809 19.28 38.86 -29.82
CA GLY A 809 19.78 40.25 -29.87
C GLY A 809 19.54 41.14 -28.64
N LYS A 810 20.57 41.30 -27.81
CA LYS A 810 20.66 42.23 -26.65
C LYS A 810 20.58 43.71 -27.06
N HIS A 811 20.12 44.59 -26.17
CA HIS A 811 20.82 45.86 -25.86
C HIS A 811 20.33 46.52 -24.55
N ALA A 812 21.28 47.16 -23.87
CA ALA A 812 21.19 47.80 -22.55
C ALA A 812 20.81 49.29 -22.63
N ALA A 813 20.26 49.86 -21.54
CA ALA A 813 20.62 51.18 -20.98
C ALA A 813 19.81 51.54 -19.71
N LYS A 814 20.49 52.16 -18.73
CA LYS A 814 19.93 52.85 -17.53
C LYS A 814 19.37 54.25 -17.90
N PRO A 815 18.57 54.90 -17.03
CA PRO A 815 19.09 55.94 -16.10
C PRO A 815 18.45 55.88 -14.69
N LYS A 816 19.18 56.03 -13.57
CA LYS A 816 19.59 57.25 -12.81
C LYS A 816 18.47 58.10 -12.16
N SER A 817 18.32 57.88 -10.84
CA SER A 817 18.30 58.82 -9.69
C SER A 817 17.90 60.30 -9.86
N VAL A 818 17.05 60.79 -8.93
CA VAL A 818 17.06 62.19 -8.42
C VAL A 818 16.88 62.21 -6.89
N LYS A 819 17.76 62.97 -6.21
CA LYS A 819 17.72 63.42 -4.80
C LYS A 819 17.35 64.91 -4.77
N VAL A 820 16.72 65.39 -3.68
CA VAL A 820 16.87 66.74 -3.07
C VAL A 820 16.56 66.58 -1.56
N ASN A 821 17.49 66.71 -0.58
CA ASN A 821 18.07 67.91 0.11
C ASN A 821 17.02 68.79 0.84
N ALA A 822 17.18 69.40 2.02
CA ALA A 822 18.25 69.63 3.02
C ALA A 822 17.55 70.01 4.36
N ALA A 823 18.16 69.97 5.55
CA ALA A 823 18.90 71.11 6.14
C ALA A 823 19.49 70.77 7.54
N ARG A 824 20.37 71.65 8.01
CA ARG A 824 21.45 71.49 9.00
C ARG A 824 21.33 72.56 10.10
N ALA A 825 21.71 72.25 11.35
CA ALA A 825 22.24 73.16 12.41
C ALA A 825 22.62 72.27 13.61
N GLU A 826 23.88 72.07 14.03
CA GLU A 826 24.91 72.94 14.64
C GLU A 826 25.16 72.62 16.13
N ARG A 827 26.44 72.30 16.46
CA ARG A 827 27.26 72.65 17.67
C ARG A 827 26.75 72.22 19.08
N ALA A 828 27.56 71.88 20.10
CA ALA A 828 29.01 71.87 20.34
C ALA A 828 29.35 71.06 21.64
N GLU A 829 30.64 70.68 21.76
CA GLU A 829 31.47 70.53 23.01
C GLU A 829 31.20 69.40 24.03
N ARG A 830 32.14 68.47 24.34
CA ARG A 830 33.48 68.47 25.02
C ARG A 830 33.40 67.99 26.48
N GLY A 831 34.32 67.08 26.86
CA GLY A 831 34.69 66.73 28.26
C GLY A 831 34.43 65.26 28.61
N ALA A 832 35.32 64.29 28.40
CA ALA A 832 36.60 63.99 29.09
C ALA A 832 36.45 63.36 30.50
N THR A 833 37.23 62.28 30.70
CA THR A 833 37.81 61.70 31.94
C THR A 833 37.19 60.42 32.55
N SER A 834 38.05 59.40 32.64
CA SER A 834 38.09 58.31 33.63
C SER A 834 39.34 58.57 34.52
N PRO A 835 39.83 57.69 35.43
CA PRO A 835 39.24 56.73 36.41
C PRO A 835 39.86 56.84 37.84
N ALA A 836 39.38 56.10 38.85
CA ALA A 836 40.12 55.51 40.03
C ALA A 836 39.12 54.94 41.07
N LYS A 837 39.11 53.66 41.50
CA LYS A 837 39.96 52.88 42.44
C LYS A 837 39.98 53.33 43.92
N SER A 838 39.46 52.47 44.82
CA SER A 838 40.06 51.92 46.09
C SER A 838 38.94 51.44 47.04
N GLY A 839 38.86 50.17 47.48
CA GLY A 839 39.52 49.56 48.66
C GLY A 839 38.47 49.35 49.79
N GLY A 840 38.40 48.35 50.67
CA GLY A 840 39.17 47.15 51.02
C GLY A 840 38.74 46.65 52.43
N GLY A 841 38.91 45.35 52.72
CA GLY A 841 38.95 44.74 54.08
C GLY A 841 37.70 43.96 54.52
N LYS A 842 37.74 42.89 55.32
CA LYS A 842 38.76 42.01 55.93
C LYS A 842 38.00 40.82 56.57
N ALA A 843 38.56 39.61 56.56
CA ALA A 843 38.13 38.43 57.36
C ALA A 843 38.57 38.59 58.86
N PRO A 844 38.29 37.69 59.87
CA PRO A 844 38.52 36.23 59.83
C PRO A 844 37.76 35.25 60.82
N VAL A 845 37.88 33.92 60.55
CA VAL A 845 38.15 32.77 61.48
C VAL A 845 37.10 32.25 62.50
N LYS A 846 36.70 30.95 62.42
CA LYS A 846 37.14 29.81 63.28
C LYS A 846 36.42 28.46 63.01
N ARG A 847 37.19 27.37 62.87
CA ARG A 847 36.87 25.94 63.10
C ARG A 847 37.30 25.56 64.54
N PRO A 848 36.88 24.45 65.20
CA PRO A 848 37.33 23.04 64.97
C PRO A 848 36.18 22.02 65.21
N GLY A 849 36.25 20.69 65.04
CA GLY A 849 37.31 19.69 64.77
C GLY A 849 36.66 18.30 64.59
N GLY A 850 37.43 17.30 64.13
CA GLY A 850 37.06 15.86 64.13
C GLY A 850 37.18 15.23 65.54
N PRO A 851 37.13 13.88 65.74
CA PRO A 851 37.57 12.82 64.80
C PRO A 851 36.75 11.48 64.76
N ALA A 852 37.16 10.64 63.79
CA ALA A 852 37.11 9.17 63.61
C ALA A 852 36.44 8.21 64.64
N LYS A 853 35.69 7.21 64.13
CA LYS A 853 36.05 5.76 64.07
C LYS A 853 34.83 4.83 63.80
N LYS A 854 35.06 3.79 62.99
CA LYS A 854 34.35 2.48 62.89
C LYS A 854 34.14 1.83 64.28
N PRO A 855 33.20 0.87 64.52
CA PRO A 855 33.15 -0.42 63.81
C PRO A 855 31.78 -1.13 63.63
N ARG A 856 31.85 -2.19 62.81
CA ARG A 856 31.11 -3.48 62.84
C ARG A 856 29.83 -3.58 63.69
N ARG A 857 28.73 -3.94 63.02
CA ARG A 857 28.11 -5.28 63.13
C ARG A 857 27.47 -5.65 61.80
#